data_AF-A0A8C4NKG1-F1
#
_entry.id   AF-A0A8C4NKG1-F1
#
_cell.length_a   1.000
_cell.length_b   1.000
_cell.length_c   1.000
_cell.angle_alpha   90.00
_cell.angle_beta   90.00
_cell.angle_gamma   90.00
#
_symmetry.space_group_name_H-M   'P 1'
#
loop_
_entity.id
_entity.type
_entity.pdbx_description
1 polymer ?
#
loop_
_entity_poly.entity_id
_entity_poly.type
_entity_poly.pdbx_seq_one_letter_code
_entity_poly.pdbx_strand_id
1 'polypeptide(L)'
;MKEKLALAHNTVLQLRPEKGNQKNAQQYLSLAKTYLECGMPQLGLKCLQNAKEFMLCAELCERMGKFQEAVNWYSKAQCFDKVAHVVESMGFQSRNPSASALSVENWRLRAAAAHLHADRESDALNSLSSLPPETQIRFLKSYKRFGPAGNLLIKMGRRNEAAALFRDNGQLAQAAEAAEPKSQMAAECLLGDVRVHMHLALAHSEDVDQPFRLLLMRVESGLVDICKEVHVPLIQAEAHFLLGQLQSDAEELKLAYHLFDKLGHIMGKVEALAAFLDCGQGGPDCVAWLLDALEGLLNVIVAFCSKFGGSQLTDAQTQDINHCHVFYGIHEEPNEYRILKYEGSRFQKLWFDLNDGSTNHFAASKVSLQKAREILQAHMLKLLKYLVYKVRDFSQQNSIEICPSLILGLACQQEGCKKLHRQISKHDINELVITKINDIHLLGILLKAEAELKSDDLVAVTNLMPKQKFEACEGLLSLLFPKHFHLRHLSENRKGFSSLLGRIRNGSYFAPVITKYMKDCVEQCSARERRESSDMWIKVFCASKLLSKTKEHLELLHQEEEHFIAMKNKTKSDILPGKKGMIMNTGHCICFFRLFVDSMSYFQNRELADSMHYFYRFLKLIKDRQSFNHSLLPSMGNLVMLLEFQFLLTFALFMRVKHQVICLPRSYLTILNLWELLVNVNLTNRKNAINTYAAKKGVESRLTNHLKFLVDSLSSCLPRTFSKECLMSGEMERAVVLCLVVLVNSGIVSKIDIPIRLYLSELKVKLESLFADVPSRLMACVGAVNSAKRPIDVVNILEGLLKQRDDEFVQDFSWENSHYGQNSIIFQRVYHKRFGERAFSPLENLNEETSFQEQKMADEHEYFENTVEEVIVQRQRNQKRKEATQIRWRKAFRKVMLCLRMLSPLRVAARNTSFIPAVVNNKRCEICGVVFRKYVTAEEEEQQQQQTEDEPDVSEESDMPEHEDATTTKGHCNLENHMQRVIEYSDYRAFFQHSVDPVLWQAKEVKKNLKLATLDPLQQERKKLSELEKDITDTAEFIRQTMNWQAGKDLLLSKAKELENFLQHVNGMLSKEMPSTVALEPEEIEDDHATFEEIQPQTYRNKKCRKYRQRGKRR
;
A
#
# COMPACT_ATOMS: atom_id res chain seq x y z
N MET A 1 -28.25 -73.13 77.88
CA MET A 1 -28.38 -72.97 76.41
C MET A 1 -29.81 -73.22 75.92
N LYS A 2 -30.41 -74.39 76.20
CA LYS A 2 -31.81 -74.72 75.81
C LYS A 2 -32.88 -73.74 76.36
N GLU A 3 -32.70 -73.26 77.59
CA GLU A 3 -33.62 -72.31 78.24
C GLU A 3 -33.63 -70.91 77.59
N LYS A 4 -32.44 -70.38 77.22
CA LYS A 4 -32.30 -69.12 76.47
C LYS A 4 -32.96 -69.19 75.08
N LEU A 5 -32.87 -70.35 74.40
CA LEU A 5 -33.51 -70.58 73.11
C LEU A 5 -35.04 -70.65 73.22
N ALA A 6 -35.58 -71.31 74.25
CA ALA A 6 -37.01 -71.38 74.50
C ALA A 6 -37.61 -70.00 74.80
N LEU A 7 -36.91 -69.18 75.61
CA LEU A 7 -37.32 -67.80 75.89
C LEU A 7 -37.36 -66.98 74.59
N ALA A 8 -36.30 -67.08 73.77
CA ALA A 8 -36.23 -66.37 72.50
C ALA A 8 -37.33 -66.81 71.50
N HIS A 9 -37.69 -68.09 71.43
CA HIS A 9 -38.79 -68.56 70.57
C HIS A 9 -40.15 -68.02 71.04
N ASN A 10 -40.40 -68.00 72.35
CA ASN A 10 -41.63 -67.45 72.91
C ASN A 10 -41.75 -65.95 72.62
N THR A 11 -40.66 -65.20 72.77
CA THR A 11 -40.64 -63.76 72.46
C THR A 11 -40.86 -63.49 70.96
N VAL A 12 -40.27 -64.28 70.04
CA VAL A 12 -40.53 -64.14 68.59
C VAL A 12 -42.00 -64.36 68.24
N LEU A 13 -42.67 -65.35 68.85
CA LEU A 13 -44.09 -65.64 68.59
C LEU A 13 -45.04 -64.52 69.05
N GLN A 14 -44.62 -63.71 70.03
CA GLN A 14 -45.38 -62.56 70.53
C GLN A 14 -45.18 -61.29 69.68
N LEU A 15 -44.14 -61.25 68.85
CA LEU A 15 -43.83 -60.10 67.99
C LEU A 15 -44.58 -60.22 66.65
N ARG A 16 -45.51 -59.30 66.39
CA ARG A 16 -46.14 -59.18 65.06
C ARG A 16 -45.25 -58.34 64.12
N PRO A 17 -45.05 -58.75 62.85
CA PRO A 17 -44.31 -57.96 61.87
C PRO A 17 -45.15 -56.77 61.40
N GLU A 18 -45.27 -55.73 62.22
CA GLU A 18 -45.89 -54.47 61.84
C GLU A 18 -44.84 -53.50 61.25
N LYS A 19 -45.17 -52.88 60.10
CA LYS A 19 -44.26 -51.96 59.40
C LYS A 19 -44.07 -50.68 60.22
N GLY A 20 -42.88 -50.48 60.79
CA GLY A 20 -42.40 -49.17 61.26
C GLY A 20 -42.29 -48.97 62.78
N ASN A 21 -42.49 -49.99 63.62
CA ASN A 21 -42.42 -49.84 65.06
C ASN A 21 -40.98 -50.03 65.61
N GLN A 22 -40.33 -48.94 66.05
CA GLN A 22 -38.94 -48.92 66.54
C GLN A 22 -38.70 -49.86 67.74
N LYS A 23 -39.70 -50.04 68.61
CA LYS A 23 -39.61 -50.96 69.77
C LYS A 23 -39.49 -52.42 69.33
N ASN A 24 -40.25 -52.82 68.31
CA ASN A 24 -40.20 -54.19 67.78
C ASN A 24 -38.85 -54.47 67.11
N ALA A 25 -38.28 -53.49 66.41
CA ALA A 25 -36.95 -53.62 65.79
C ALA A 25 -35.84 -53.87 66.84
N GLN A 26 -35.86 -53.15 67.97
CA GLN A 26 -34.92 -53.38 69.09
C GLN A 26 -35.10 -54.76 69.73
N GLN A 27 -36.34 -55.22 69.88
CA GLN A 27 -36.62 -56.57 70.39
C GLN A 27 -36.11 -57.64 69.42
N TYR A 28 -36.32 -57.48 68.12
CA TYR A 28 -35.73 -58.36 67.10
C TYR A 28 -34.18 -58.34 67.11
N LEU A 29 -33.54 -57.20 67.38
CA LEU A 29 -32.08 -57.12 67.55
C LEU A 29 -31.58 -57.90 68.78
N SER A 30 -32.27 -57.77 69.92
CA SER A 30 -31.94 -58.54 71.14
C SER A 30 -32.11 -60.05 70.94
N LEU A 31 -33.13 -60.45 70.18
CA LEU A 31 -33.39 -61.84 69.80
C LEU A 31 -32.33 -62.35 68.82
N ALA A 32 -31.95 -61.54 67.84
CA ALA A 32 -30.87 -61.87 66.93
C ALA A 32 -29.56 -62.16 67.68
N LYS A 33 -29.18 -61.30 68.64
CA LYS A 33 -28.01 -61.51 69.51
C LYS A 33 -28.11 -62.82 70.29
N THR A 34 -29.26 -63.09 70.91
CA THR A 34 -29.51 -64.32 71.69
C THR A 34 -29.40 -65.58 70.82
N TYR A 35 -29.94 -65.54 69.59
CA TYR A 35 -29.83 -66.65 68.64
C TYR A 35 -28.40 -66.88 68.16
N LEU A 36 -27.61 -65.82 67.97
CA LEU A 36 -26.21 -65.91 67.59
C LEU A 36 -25.33 -66.49 68.72
N GLU A 37 -25.53 -66.04 69.96
CA GLU A 37 -24.85 -66.60 71.15
C GLU A 37 -25.17 -68.08 71.38
N CYS A 38 -26.35 -68.54 70.92
CA CYS A 38 -26.77 -69.93 71.00
C CYS A 38 -26.37 -70.78 69.78
N GLY A 39 -25.57 -70.26 68.85
CA GLY A 39 -25.10 -71.00 67.67
C GLY A 39 -26.16 -71.23 66.59
N MET A 40 -27.25 -70.44 66.56
CA MET A 40 -28.37 -70.58 65.63
C MET A 40 -28.44 -69.39 64.63
N PRO A 41 -27.46 -69.27 63.70
CA PRO A 41 -27.30 -68.08 62.87
C PRO A 41 -28.43 -67.88 61.84
N GLN A 42 -29.13 -68.94 61.40
CA GLN A 42 -30.28 -68.81 60.48
C GLN A 42 -31.49 -68.10 61.12
N LEU A 43 -31.70 -68.33 62.42
CA LEU A 43 -32.78 -67.67 63.18
C LEU A 43 -32.39 -66.24 63.54
N GLY A 44 -31.10 -66.02 63.85
CA GLY A 44 -30.52 -64.69 63.98
C GLY A 44 -30.74 -63.83 62.74
N LEU A 45 -30.49 -64.40 61.55
CA LEU A 45 -30.69 -63.72 60.27
C LEU A 45 -32.16 -63.30 60.03
N LYS A 46 -33.13 -64.18 60.31
CA LYS A 46 -34.57 -63.84 60.19
C LYS A 46 -34.97 -62.70 61.13
N CYS A 47 -34.41 -62.67 62.34
CA CYS A 47 -34.65 -61.58 63.28
C CYS A 47 -34.06 -60.26 62.78
N LEU A 48 -32.84 -60.27 62.24
CA LEU A 48 -32.22 -59.08 61.63
C LEU A 48 -33.00 -58.57 60.40
N GLN A 49 -33.55 -59.48 59.58
CA GLN A 49 -34.41 -59.12 58.44
C GLN A 49 -35.68 -58.41 58.89
N ASN A 50 -36.33 -58.91 59.95
CA ASN A 50 -37.51 -58.28 60.55
C ASN A 50 -37.19 -56.94 61.21
N ALA A 51 -35.98 -56.79 61.78
CA ALA A 51 -35.47 -55.52 62.30
C ALA A 51 -35.09 -54.52 61.20
N LYS A 52 -35.01 -54.95 59.94
CA LYS A 52 -34.50 -54.18 58.79
C LYS A 52 -33.04 -53.71 58.95
N GLU A 53 -32.27 -54.40 59.77
CA GLU A 53 -30.85 -54.13 59.98
C GLU A 53 -30.02 -54.81 58.88
N PHE A 54 -30.15 -54.29 57.66
CA PHE A 54 -29.63 -54.91 56.44
C PHE A 54 -28.10 -55.08 56.45
N MET A 55 -27.36 -54.21 57.16
CA MET A 55 -25.92 -54.34 57.35
C MET A 55 -25.54 -55.56 58.17
N LEU A 56 -26.22 -55.77 59.30
CA LEU A 56 -25.97 -56.91 60.17
C LEU A 56 -26.45 -58.22 59.52
N CYS A 57 -27.54 -58.17 58.74
CA CYS A 57 -27.94 -59.30 57.88
C CYS A 57 -26.82 -59.72 56.93
N ALA A 58 -26.17 -58.75 56.30
CA ALA A 58 -25.13 -59.00 55.31
C ALA A 58 -23.85 -59.56 55.95
N GLU A 59 -23.37 -58.98 57.06
CA GLU A 59 -22.20 -59.47 57.80
C GLU A 59 -22.42 -60.89 58.35
N LEU A 60 -23.63 -61.21 58.79
CA LEU A 60 -23.97 -62.56 59.24
C LEU A 60 -24.02 -63.56 58.08
N CYS A 61 -24.59 -63.18 56.93
CA CYS A 61 -24.56 -64.00 55.72
C CYS A 61 -23.13 -64.25 55.22
N GLU A 62 -22.24 -63.26 55.30
CA GLU A 62 -20.82 -63.37 54.94
C GLU A 62 -20.08 -64.37 55.87
N ARG A 63 -20.28 -64.28 57.19
CA ARG A 63 -19.71 -65.24 58.17
C ARG A 63 -20.26 -66.66 58.01
N MET A 64 -21.48 -66.82 57.49
CA MET A 64 -22.07 -68.12 57.17
C MET A 64 -21.64 -68.67 55.80
N GLY A 65 -20.82 -67.96 55.02
CA GLY A 65 -20.44 -68.35 53.66
C GLY A 65 -21.54 -68.19 52.61
N LYS A 66 -22.65 -67.50 52.92
CA LYS A 66 -23.76 -67.23 52.01
C LYS A 66 -23.55 -65.92 51.24
N PHE A 67 -22.52 -65.88 50.41
CA PHE A 67 -22.07 -64.64 49.76
C PHE A 67 -23.09 -63.99 48.81
N GLN A 68 -23.89 -64.76 48.08
CA GLN A 68 -24.97 -64.21 47.21
C GLN A 68 -26.08 -63.51 48.02
N GLU A 69 -26.46 -64.07 49.17
CA GLU A 69 -27.42 -63.41 50.08
C GLU A 69 -26.79 -62.16 50.71
N ALA A 70 -25.51 -62.20 51.06
CA ALA A 70 -24.79 -61.05 51.61
C ALA A 70 -24.74 -59.87 50.62
N VAL A 71 -24.48 -60.11 49.33
CA VAL A 71 -24.50 -59.08 48.27
C VAL A 71 -25.87 -58.41 48.17
N ASN A 72 -26.95 -59.18 48.22
CA ASN A 72 -28.32 -58.64 48.17
C ASN A 72 -28.63 -57.77 49.40
N TRP A 73 -28.15 -58.14 50.59
CA TRP A 73 -28.34 -57.36 51.81
C TRP A 73 -27.47 -56.11 51.88
N TYR A 74 -26.19 -56.19 51.51
CA TYR A 74 -25.31 -55.02 51.42
C TYR A 74 -25.80 -54.00 50.36
N SER A 75 -26.35 -54.48 49.24
CA SER A 75 -26.97 -53.61 48.21
C SER A 75 -28.21 -52.88 48.75
N LYS A 76 -29.07 -53.57 49.52
CA LYS A 76 -30.23 -52.95 50.19
C LYS A 76 -29.82 -51.94 51.28
N ALA A 77 -28.66 -52.13 51.89
CA ALA A 77 -28.08 -51.21 52.86
C ALA A 77 -27.32 -50.03 52.22
N GLN A 78 -27.29 -49.93 50.88
CA GLN A 78 -26.51 -48.93 50.13
C GLN A 78 -25.00 -48.92 50.44
N CYS A 79 -24.47 -50.00 51.02
CA CYS A 79 -23.05 -50.14 51.36
C CYS A 79 -22.30 -50.83 50.23
N PHE A 80 -22.19 -50.12 49.10
CA PHE A 80 -21.70 -50.67 47.84
C PHE A 80 -20.20 -51.03 47.85
N ASP A 81 -19.37 -50.42 48.70
CA ASP A 81 -17.96 -50.82 48.87
C ASP A 81 -17.83 -52.24 49.43
N LYS A 82 -18.67 -52.57 50.44
CA LYS A 82 -18.73 -53.91 51.00
C LYS A 82 -19.28 -54.92 49.99
N VAL A 83 -20.25 -54.51 49.15
CA VAL A 83 -20.71 -55.35 48.03
C VAL A 83 -19.55 -55.68 47.08
N ALA A 84 -18.78 -54.66 46.67
CA ALA A 84 -17.70 -54.86 45.72
C ALA A 84 -16.61 -55.79 46.30
N HIS A 85 -16.24 -55.60 47.56
CA HIS A 85 -15.30 -56.46 48.28
C HIS A 85 -15.75 -57.93 48.35
N VAL A 86 -17.02 -58.17 48.68
CA VAL A 86 -17.58 -59.53 48.72
C VAL A 86 -17.61 -60.17 47.33
N VAL A 87 -17.99 -59.42 46.30
CA VAL A 87 -18.00 -59.94 44.91
C VAL A 87 -16.59 -60.25 44.40
N GLU A 88 -15.58 -59.47 44.78
CA GLU A 88 -14.18 -59.80 44.48
C GLU A 88 -13.70 -61.06 45.20
N SER A 89 -14.02 -61.20 46.48
CA SER A 89 -13.66 -62.39 47.26
C SER A 89 -14.29 -63.68 46.71
N MET A 90 -15.49 -63.59 46.11
CA MET A 90 -16.14 -64.71 45.40
C MET A 90 -15.41 -65.08 44.09
N GLY A 91 -14.82 -64.11 43.38
CA GLY A 91 -14.09 -64.33 42.13
C GLY A 91 -12.83 -65.16 42.29
N PHE A 92 -12.17 -65.09 43.44
CA PHE A 92 -10.97 -65.89 43.76
C PHE A 92 -11.27 -67.35 44.13
N GLN A 93 -12.51 -67.68 44.51
CA GLN A 93 -12.89 -69.02 45.00
C GLN A 93 -13.71 -69.86 44.01
N SER A 94 -14.04 -69.33 42.82
CA SER A 94 -14.94 -69.97 41.86
C SER A 94 -14.31 -70.22 40.48
N ARG A 95 -14.40 -71.46 39.96
CA ARG A 95 -14.07 -71.83 38.57
C ARG A 95 -15.24 -71.67 37.58
N ASN A 96 -16.36 -71.04 37.96
CA ASN A 96 -17.51 -70.80 37.08
C ASN A 96 -18.18 -69.43 37.33
N PRO A 97 -18.03 -68.44 36.43
CA PRO A 97 -18.65 -67.12 36.58
C PRO A 97 -19.93 -67.02 35.76
N SER A 98 -21.05 -67.48 36.31
CA SER A 98 -22.36 -67.25 35.68
C SER A 98 -23.47 -67.21 36.74
N ALA A 99 -23.55 -66.10 37.48
CA ALA A 99 -24.79 -65.49 37.99
C ALA A 99 -24.48 -64.40 39.03
N SER A 100 -24.09 -63.21 38.56
CA SER A 100 -24.47 -61.95 39.21
C SER A 100 -24.56 -60.90 38.10
N ALA A 101 -25.72 -60.25 37.94
CA ALA A 101 -26.04 -59.47 36.77
C ALA A 101 -25.22 -58.16 36.60
N LEU A 102 -24.28 -57.87 37.51
CA LEU A 102 -23.42 -56.69 37.45
C LEU A 102 -21.98 -57.06 37.85
N SER A 103 -21.00 -56.64 37.04
CA SER A 103 -19.58 -56.78 37.32
C SER A 103 -19.16 -56.03 38.59
N VAL A 104 -18.05 -56.44 39.22
CA VAL A 104 -17.39 -55.73 40.33
C VAL A 104 -17.23 -54.23 40.02
N GLU A 105 -16.88 -53.93 38.76
CA GLU A 105 -16.74 -52.57 38.24
C GLU A 105 -18.00 -51.73 38.45
N ASN A 106 -19.18 -52.26 38.11
CA ASN A 106 -20.44 -51.54 38.28
C ASN A 106 -20.78 -51.26 39.75
N TRP A 107 -20.38 -52.13 40.68
CA TRP A 107 -20.61 -51.91 42.12
C TRP A 107 -19.69 -50.83 42.69
N ARG A 108 -18.43 -50.78 42.24
CA ARG A 108 -17.49 -49.70 42.61
C ARG A 108 -17.93 -48.35 42.06
N LEU A 109 -18.43 -48.29 40.82
CA LEU A 109 -19.00 -47.06 40.27
C LEU A 109 -20.22 -46.58 41.07
N ARG A 110 -21.06 -47.50 41.55
CA ARG A 110 -22.19 -47.17 42.44
C ARG A 110 -21.74 -46.69 43.82
N ALA A 111 -20.68 -47.28 44.38
CA ALA A 111 -20.09 -46.82 45.63
C ALA A 111 -19.53 -45.40 45.49
N ALA A 112 -18.74 -45.15 44.45
CA ALA A 112 -18.20 -43.84 44.14
C ALA A 112 -19.31 -42.80 43.92
N ALA A 113 -20.40 -43.17 43.24
CA ALA A 113 -21.55 -42.29 43.05
C ALA A 113 -22.23 -41.93 44.38
N ALA A 114 -22.44 -42.93 45.26
CA ALA A 114 -23.02 -42.70 46.57
C ALA A 114 -22.15 -41.77 47.45
N HIS A 115 -20.83 -41.90 47.38
CA HIS A 115 -19.90 -41.01 48.11
C HIS A 115 -19.86 -39.58 47.54
N LEU A 116 -19.89 -39.42 46.21
CA LEU A 116 -20.00 -38.09 45.58
C LEU A 116 -21.32 -37.40 45.90
N HIS A 117 -22.43 -38.13 45.97
CA HIS A 117 -23.72 -37.58 46.42
C HIS A 117 -23.72 -37.17 47.89
N ALA A 118 -22.82 -37.72 48.71
CA ALA A 118 -22.61 -37.37 50.10
C ALA A 118 -21.46 -36.36 50.33
N ASP A 119 -20.95 -35.74 49.25
CA ASP A 119 -19.82 -34.78 49.25
C ASP A 119 -18.50 -35.32 49.87
N ARG A 120 -18.31 -36.65 49.85
CA ARG A 120 -17.10 -37.32 50.34
C ARG A 120 -16.19 -37.69 49.18
N GLU A 121 -15.47 -36.70 48.66
CA GLU A 121 -14.64 -36.84 47.46
C GLU A 121 -13.47 -37.82 47.64
N SER A 122 -12.81 -37.82 48.81
CA SER A 122 -11.72 -38.77 49.11
C SER A 122 -12.18 -40.22 49.07
N ASP A 123 -13.36 -40.50 49.64
CA ASP A 123 -13.91 -41.85 49.73
C ASP A 123 -14.35 -42.32 48.33
N ALA A 124 -14.91 -41.42 47.53
CA ALA A 124 -15.24 -41.69 46.13
C ALA A 124 -14.00 -42.02 45.29
N LEU A 125 -12.90 -41.27 45.44
CA LEU A 125 -11.65 -41.54 44.75
C LEU A 125 -11.02 -42.86 45.19
N ASN A 126 -11.14 -43.23 46.46
CA ASN A 126 -10.69 -44.53 46.98
C ASN A 126 -11.48 -45.69 46.35
N SER A 127 -12.82 -45.59 46.26
CA SER A 127 -13.65 -46.60 45.60
C SER A 127 -13.34 -46.72 44.09
N LEU A 128 -12.92 -45.64 43.44
CA LEU A 128 -12.53 -45.62 42.03
C LEU A 128 -11.13 -46.15 41.77
N SER A 129 -10.19 -45.99 42.71
CA SER A 129 -8.74 -46.28 42.54
C SER A 129 -8.41 -47.68 42.01
N SER A 130 -9.30 -48.64 42.27
CA SER A 130 -9.18 -50.05 41.91
C SER A 130 -9.77 -50.40 40.53
N LEU A 131 -10.36 -49.43 39.83
CA LEU A 131 -10.89 -49.58 38.48
C LEU A 131 -9.86 -49.20 37.41
N PRO A 132 -10.04 -49.60 36.15
CA PRO A 132 -9.21 -49.12 35.07
C PRO A 132 -9.25 -47.59 34.95
N PRO A 133 -8.11 -46.96 34.66
CA PRO A 133 -7.97 -45.54 34.34
C PRO A 133 -9.12 -44.89 33.56
N GLU A 134 -9.48 -45.49 32.43
CA GLU A 134 -10.47 -44.95 31.50
C GLU A 134 -11.87 -44.94 32.10
N THR A 135 -12.19 -45.96 32.88
CA THR A 135 -13.47 -46.03 33.59
C THR A 135 -13.54 -44.95 34.67
N GLN A 136 -12.44 -44.72 35.40
CA GLN A 136 -12.36 -43.64 36.40
C GLN A 136 -12.54 -42.27 35.75
N ILE A 137 -11.84 -41.99 34.65
CA ILE A 137 -11.93 -40.71 33.92
C ILE A 137 -13.35 -40.49 33.39
N ARG A 138 -13.95 -41.49 32.74
CA ARG A 138 -15.31 -41.39 32.18
C ARG A 138 -16.33 -41.10 33.28
N PHE A 139 -16.20 -41.76 34.42
CA PHE A 139 -17.04 -41.53 35.59
C PHE A 139 -16.87 -40.11 36.16
N LEU A 140 -15.63 -39.68 36.42
CA LEU A 140 -15.38 -38.33 36.95
C LEU A 140 -15.87 -37.22 36.01
N LYS A 141 -15.73 -37.41 34.68
CA LYS A 141 -16.29 -36.52 33.65
C LYS A 141 -17.82 -36.45 33.73
N SER A 142 -18.52 -37.57 33.89
CA SER A 142 -20.00 -37.56 33.98
C SER A 142 -20.54 -36.85 35.22
N TYR A 143 -19.75 -36.80 36.31
CA TYR A 143 -20.09 -36.09 37.55
C TYR A 143 -19.50 -34.66 37.63
N LYS A 144 -18.95 -34.12 36.52
CA LYS A 144 -18.35 -32.77 36.43
C LYS A 144 -17.22 -32.52 37.44
N ARG A 145 -16.46 -33.56 37.81
CA ARG A 145 -15.30 -33.47 38.71
C ARG A 145 -14.02 -33.45 37.87
N PHE A 146 -13.71 -32.30 37.27
CA PHE A 146 -12.63 -32.15 36.30
C PHE A 146 -11.22 -32.11 36.92
N GLY A 147 -11.07 -31.56 38.13
CA GLY A 147 -9.80 -31.55 38.88
C GLY A 147 -9.18 -32.94 39.06
N PRO A 148 -9.86 -33.88 39.74
CA PRO A 148 -9.35 -35.24 39.92
C PRO A 148 -9.18 -36.00 38.59
N ALA A 149 -10.08 -35.80 37.62
CA ALA A 149 -9.99 -36.43 36.30
C ALA A 149 -8.74 -35.97 35.53
N GLY A 150 -8.45 -34.68 35.54
CA GLY A 150 -7.26 -34.10 34.92
C GLY A 150 -5.97 -34.56 35.61
N ASN A 151 -5.94 -34.58 36.95
CA ASN A 151 -4.78 -35.08 37.70
C ASN A 151 -4.45 -36.54 37.38
N LEU A 152 -5.48 -37.37 37.17
CA LEU A 152 -5.30 -38.77 36.79
C LEU A 152 -4.81 -38.91 35.34
N LEU A 153 -5.26 -38.06 34.40
CA LEU A 153 -4.70 -37.97 33.05
C LEU A 153 -3.23 -37.53 33.03
N ILE A 154 -2.84 -36.57 33.88
CA ILE A 154 -1.44 -36.13 34.03
C ILE A 154 -0.57 -37.28 34.53
N LYS A 155 -1.03 -38.04 35.54
CA LYS A 155 -0.33 -39.22 36.06
C LYS A 155 -0.09 -40.31 35.00
N MET A 156 -0.91 -40.34 33.96
CA MET A 156 -0.79 -41.28 32.83
C MET A 156 0.03 -40.75 31.67
N GLY A 157 0.62 -39.56 31.80
CA GLY A 157 1.37 -38.90 30.73
C GLY A 157 0.50 -38.28 29.63
N ARG A 158 -0.83 -38.31 29.76
CA ARG A 158 -1.79 -37.77 28.78
C ARG A 158 -2.06 -36.28 29.04
N ARG A 159 -0.98 -35.50 29.05
CA ARG A 159 -1.00 -34.06 29.40
C ARG A 159 -1.88 -33.23 28.49
N ASN A 160 -1.82 -33.43 27.17
CA ASN A 160 -2.63 -32.67 26.20
C ASN A 160 -4.14 -32.91 26.40
N GLU A 161 -4.54 -34.13 26.78
CA GLU A 161 -5.95 -34.43 27.09
C GLU A 161 -6.40 -33.84 28.43
N ALA A 162 -5.50 -33.79 29.42
CA ALA A 162 -5.75 -33.10 30.69
C ALA A 162 -5.91 -31.58 30.47
N ALA A 163 -5.02 -30.97 29.70
CA ALA A 163 -5.07 -29.55 29.35
C ALA A 163 -6.34 -29.21 28.58
N ALA A 164 -6.72 -30.00 27.57
CA ALA A 164 -7.97 -29.84 26.83
C ALA A 164 -9.19 -29.95 27.75
N LEU A 165 -9.21 -30.93 28.67
CA LEU A 165 -10.28 -31.09 29.65
C LEU A 165 -10.42 -29.85 30.55
N PHE A 166 -9.30 -29.31 31.05
CA PHE A 166 -9.33 -28.11 31.88
C PHE A 166 -9.74 -26.88 31.08
N ARG A 167 -9.25 -26.72 29.84
CA ARG A 167 -9.60 -25.61 28.94
C ARG A 167 -11.08 -25.60 28.59
N ASP A 168 -11.64 -26.74 28.18
CA ASP A 168 -13.06 -26.86 27.77
C ASP A 168 -14.03 -26.55 28.93
N ASN A 169 -13.59 -26.72 30.17
CA ASN A 169 -14.35 -26.39 31.38
C ASN A 169 -13.96 -25.04 31.99
N GLY A 170 -13.00 -24.34 31.36
CA GLY A 170 -12.60 -22.98 31.66
C GLY A 170 -11.78 -22.81 32.94
N GLN A 171 -11.02 -23.83 33.30
CA GLN A 171 -9.99 -23.78 34.34
C GLN A 171 -8.63 -23.49 33.68
N LEU A 172 -8.48 -22.29 33.12
CA LEU A 172 -7.37 -21.95 32.22
C LEU A 172 -5.98 -21.99 32.88
N ALA A 173 -5.85 -21.49 34.11
CA ALA A 173 -4.60 -21.61 34.87
C ALA A 173 -4.17 -23.08 35.06
N GLN A 174 -5.11 -23.96 35.44
CA GLN A 174 -4.85 -25.40 35.60
C GLN A 174 -4.56 -26.08 34.25
N ALA A 175 -5.19 -25.61 33.17
CA ALA A 175 -4.91 -26.09 31.82
C ALA A 175 -3.48 -25.75 31.36
N ALA A 176 -2.99 -24.54 31.67
CA ALA A 176 -1.63 -24.13 31.36
C ALA A 176 -0.58 -24.93 32.14
N GLU A 177 -0.83 -25.21 33.42
CA GLU A 177 0.04 -26.05 34.26
C GLU A 177 0.04 -27.54 33.85
N ALA A 178 -1.11 -28.05 33.39
CA ALA A 178 -1.26 -29.44 32.95
C ALA A 178 -0.66 -29.72 31.57
N ALA A 179 -0.58 -28.68 30.72
CA ALA A 179 0.02 -28.77 29.39
C ALA A 179 1.53 -29.06 29.47
N GLU A 180 2.13 -29.44 28.34
CA GLU A 180 3.58 -29.59 28.27
C GLU A 180 4.25 -28.22 28.54
N PRO A 181 5.31 -28.17 29.37
CA PRO A 181 6.02 -26.93 29.65
C PRO A 181 6.51 -26.31 28.34
N LYS A 182 6.32 -25.00 28.20
CA LYS A 182 6.74 -24.26 26.98
C LYS A 182 6.12 -24.87 25.71
N SER A 183 4.81 -25.13 25.74
CA SER A 183 4.03 -25.55 24.57
C SER A 183 3.07 -24.46 24.11
N GLN A 184 2.61 -24.55 22.86
CA GLN A 184 1.58 -23.65 22.33
C GLN A 184 0.29 -23.70 23.17
N MET A 185 -0.14 -24.90 23.60
CA MET A 185 -1.32 -25.08 24.45
C MET A 185 -1.19 -24.35 25.79
N ALA A 186 0.00 -24.41 26.41
CA ALA A 186 0.28 -23.69 27.65
C ALA A 186 0.17 -22.17 27.45
N ALA A 187 0.72 -21.66 26.34
CA ALA A 187 0.66 -20.24 26.00
C ALA A 187 -0.77 -19.76 25.72
N GLU A 188 -1.58 -20.52 24.96
CA GLU A 188 -2.98 -20.20 24.69
C GLU A 188 -3.82 -20.16 25.97
N CYS A 189 -3.66 -21.16 26.84
CA CYS A 189 -4.39 -21.22 28.10
C CYS A 189 -4.00 -20.07 29.04
N LEU A 190 -2.70 -19.77 29.14
CA LEU A 190 -2.20 -18.67 29.96
C LEU A 190 -2.64 -17.30 29.43
N LEU A 191 -2.62 -17.09 28.10
CA LEU A 191 -3.16 -15.88 27.47
C LEU A 191 -4.64 -15.70 27.81
N GLY A 192 -5.45 -16.76 27.67
CA GLY A 192 -6.86 -16.73 28.03
C GLY A 192 -7.08 -16.40 29.52
N ASP A 193 -6.27 -16.99 30.41
CA ASP A 193 -6.33 -16.74 31.85
C ASP A 193 -6.03 -15.26 32.18
N VAL A 194 -4.99 -14.69 31.56
CA VAL A 194 -4.63 -13.27 31.72
C VAL A 194 -5.76 -12.37 31.24
N ARG A 195 -6.37 -12.64 30.08
CA ARG A 195 -7.46 -11.80 29.55
C ARG A 195 -8.64 -11.72 30.53
N VAL A 196 -9.00 -12.82 31.17
CA VAL A 196 -10.08 -12.88 32.17
C VAL A 196 -9.74 -12.06 33.41
N HIS A 197 -8.55 -12.26 33.97
CA HIS A 197 -8.15 -11.58 35.19
C HIS A 197 -7.94 -10.07 34.95
N MET A 198 -7.47 -9.67 33.76
CA MET A 198 -7.39 -8.27 33.37
C MET A 198 -8.77 -7.59 33.35
N HIS A 199 -9.81 -8.29 32.85
CA HIS A 199 -11.17 -7.76 32.88
C HIS A 199 -11.70 -7.58 34.31
N LEU A 200 -11.50 -8.58 35.17
CA LEU A 200 -11.95 -8.54 36.57
C LEU A 200 -11.25 -7.45 37.39
N ALA A 201 -9.95 -7.25 37.14
CA ALA A 201 -9.12 -6.26 37.80
C ALA A 201 -9.49 -4.81 37.44
N LEU A 202 -9.89 -4.55 36.18
CA LEU A 202 -10.36 -3.22 35.76
C LEU A 202 -11.77 -2.87 36.27
N ALA A 203 -12.55 -3.86 36.72
CA ALA A 203 -13.94 -3.67 37.18
C ALA A 203 -14.06 -3.38 38.69
N HIS A 204 -13.03 -3.68 39.50
CA HIS A 204 -13.04 -3.52 40.96
C HIS A 204 -11.89 -2.58 41.38
N SER A 205 -12.21 -1.30 41.57
CA SER A 205 -11.22 -0.22 41.72
C SER A 205 -10.71 0.03 43.14
N GLU A 206 -10.95 -0.84 44.12
CA GLU A 206 -10.75 -0.51 45.54
C GLU A 206 -9.55 -1.17 46.24
N ASP A 207 -8.84 -2.14 45.63
CA ASP A 207 -7.58 -2.68 46.19
C ASP A 207 -6.69 -3.34 45.11
N VAL A 208 -5.76 -2.56 44.53
CA VAL A 208 -5.29 -2.79 43.14
C VAL A 208 -3.88 -3.42 43.05
N ASP A 209 -3.01 -3.33 44.06
CA ASP A 209 -1.58 -3.64 43.85
C ASP A 209 -1.23 -5.15 43.76
N GLN A 210 -1.82 -5.99 44.60
CA GLN A 210 -1.41 -7.40 44.68
C GLN A 210 -1.91 -8.26 43.49
N PRO A 211 -3.17 -8.14 43.02
CA PRO A 211 -3.66 -8.87 41.85
C PRO A 211 -2.96 -8.44 40.56
N PHE A 212 -2.67 -7.14 40.42
CA PHE A 212 -1.95 -6.60 39.26
C PHE A 212 -0.51 -7.11 39.20
N ARG A 213 0.21 -7.18 40.32
CA ARG A 213 1.57 -7.76 40.38
C ARG A 213 1.61 -9.23 39.99
N LEU A 214 0.64 -10.02 40.45
CA LEU A 214 0.53 -11.44 40.08
C LEU A 214 0.21 -11.62 38.60
N LEU A 215 -0.67 -10.78 38.05
CA LEU A 215 -0.98 -10.76 36.62
C LEU A 215 0.24 -10.38 35.78
N LEU A 216 0.97 -9.36 36.20
CA LEU A 216 2.19 -8.91 35.54
C LEU A 216 3.25 -10.03 35.52
N MET A 217 3.48 -10.69 36.66
CA MET A 217 4.39 -11.82 36.75
C MET A 217 3.99 -12.96 35.80
N ARG A 218 2.68 -13.27 35.69
CA ARG A 218 2.16 -14.29 34.76
C ARG A 218 2.41 -13.92 33.29
N VAL A 219 2.30 -12.64 32.93
CA VAL A 219 2.57 -12.17 31.56
C VAL A 219 4.07 -12.19 31.25
N GLU A 220 4.90 -11.61 32.11
CA GLU A 220 6.34 -11.48 31.90
C GLU A 220 7.06 -12.84 31.93
N SER A 221 6.99 -13.54 33.07
CA SER A 221 7.75 -14.78 33.30
C SER A 221 7.05 -16.03 32.76
N GLY A 222 5.73 -15.95 32.56
CA GLY A 222 4.94 -17.06 32.04
C GLY A 222 4.75 -16.95 30.53
N LEU A 223 4.07 -15.92 30.06
CA LEU A 223 3.59 -15.86 28.68
C LEU A 223 4.68 -15.41 27.69
N VAL A 224 5.37 -14.31 27.97
CA VAL A 224 6.39 -13.75 27.08
C VAL A 224 7.57 -14.71 26.92
N ASP A 225 8.03 -15.34 28.00
CA ASP A 225 9.14 -16.29 27.95
C ASP A 225 8.79 -17.58 27.20
N ILE A 226 7.57 -18.11 27.36
CA ILE A 226 7.10 -19.24 26.54
C ILE A 226 7.06 -18.83 25.06
N CYS A 227 6.57 -17.63 24.74
CA CYS A 227 6.48 -17.16 23.36
C CYS A 227 7.85 -17.00 22.67
N LYS A 228 8.90 -16.61 23.40
CA LYS A 228 10.28 -16.54 22.87
C LYS A 228 10.80 -17.90 22.41
N GLU A 229 10.37 -18.98 23.06
CA GLU A 229 10.86 -20.33 22.78
C GLU A 229 10.01 -21.11 21.76
N VAL A 230 8.68 -20.96 21.82
CA VAL A 230 7.73 -21.71 20.95
C VAL A 230 7.50 -21.01 19.60
N HIS A 231 7.92 -19.75 19.46
CA HIS A 231 7.78 -18.92 18.26
C HIS A 231 6.32 -18.88 17.74
N VAL A 232 5.37 -18.52 18.61
CA VAL A 232 3.95 -18.31 18.25
C VAL A 232 3.67 -16.81 18.14
N PRO A 233 3.80 -16.19 16.96
CA PRO A 233 3.93 -14.75 16.83
C PRO A 233 2.64 -13.97 17.16
N LEU A 234 1.46 -14.56 16.96
CA LEU A 234 0.18 -13.90 17.32
C LEU A 234 0.00 -13.81 18.84
N ILE A 235 0.28 -14.91 19.56
CA ILE A 235 0.24 -14.93 21.03
C ILE A 235 1.31 -14.00 21.59
N GLN A 236 2.49 -13.96 20.96
CA GLN A 236 3.55 -13.02 21.32
C GLN A 236 3.11 -11.56 21.16
N ALA A 237 2.50 -11.21 20.02
CA ALA A 237 1.98 -9.86 19.78
C ALA A 237 0.95 -9.45 20.85
N GLU A 238 0.04 -10.36 21.19
CA GLU A 238 -0.95 -10.13 22.24
C GLU A 238 -0.33 -10.06 23.64
N ALA A 239 0.69 -10.86 23.94
CA ALA A 239 1.39 -10.82 25.22
C ALA A 239 2.04 -9.45 25.45
N HIS A 240 2.77 -8.93 24.45
CA HIS A 240 3.35 -7.59 24.50
C HIS A 240 2.29 -6.49 24.58
N PHE A 241 1.16 -6.65 23.88
CA PHE A 241 0.03 -5.73 24.00
C PHE A 241 -0.54 -5.67 25.42
N LEU A 242 -0.78 -6.83 26.04
CA LEU A 242 -1.31 -6.91 27.41
C LEU A 242 -0.29 -6.40 28.43
N LEU A 243 0.99 -6.72 28.26
CA LEU A 243 2.08 -6.23 29.09
C LEU A 243 2.15 -4.69 29.06
N GLY A 244 2.17 -4.13 27.85
CA GLY A 244 2.19 -2.69 27.63
C GLY A 244 0.96 -1.98 28.22
N GLN A 245 -0.23 -2.59 28.16
CA GLN A 245 -1.42 -2.04 28.82
C GLN A 245 -1.31 -2.06 30.35
N LEU A 246 -0.77 -3.12 30.95
CA LEU A 246 -0.63 -3.26 32.40
C LEU A 246 0.42 -2.31 32.98
N GLN A 247 1.53 -2.12 32.28
CA GLN A 247 2.62 -1.24 32.71
C GLN A 247 2.47 0.20 32.21
N SER A 248 1.53 0.45 31.30
CA SER A 248 1.47 1.69 30.51
C SER A 248 2.78 1.98 29.76
N ASP A 249 3.47 0.92 29.29
CA ASP A 249 4.75 1.01 28.59
C ASP A 249 4.54 1.17 27.08
N ALA A 250 5.00 2.31 26.56
CA ALA A 250 4.88 2.66 25.15
C ALA A 250 5.77 1.83 24.22
N GLU A 251 6.96 1.39 24.65
CA GLU A 251 7.82 0.58 23.78
C GLU A 251 7.26 -0.84 23.62
N GLU A 252 6.69 -1.42 24.67
CA GLU A 252 5.98 -2.71 24.60
C GLU A 252 4.75 -2.64 23.67
N LEU A 253 3.97 -1.55 23.74
CA LEU A 253 2.83 -1.32 22.85
C LEU A 253 3.25 -1.10 21.39
N LYS A 254 4.38 -0.44 21.16
CA LYS A 254 4.98 -0.24 19.84
C LYS A 254 5.52 -1.56 19.26
N LEU A 255 6.14 -2.40 20.09
CA LEU A 255 6.52 -3.76 19.69
C LEU A 255 5.29 -4.58 19.30
N ALA A 256 4.23 -4.53 20.11
CA ALA A 256 2.96 -5.19 19.79
C ALA A 256 2.37 -4.70 18.45
N TYR A 257 2.34 -3.39 18.21
CA TYR A 257 1.92 -2.81 16.93
C TYR A 257 2.69 -3.41 15.74
N HIS A 258 4.02 -3.43 15.81
CA HIS A 258 4.85 -3.97 14.72
C HIS A 258 4.69 -5.48 14.52
N LEU A 259 4.47 -6.24 15.60
CA LEU A 259 4.20 -7.68 15.52
C LEU A 259 2.85 -7.95 14.84
N PHE A 260 1.78 -7.22 15.22
CA PHE A 260 0.49 -7.34 14.54
C PHE A 260 0.55 -6.93 13.07
N ASP A 261 1.31 -5.88 12.75
CA ASP A 261 1.48 -5.42 11.38
C ASP A 261 2.19 -6.47 10.51
N LYS A 262 3.26 -7.09 11.02
CA LYS A 262 3.94 -8.22 10.35
C LYS A 262 3.00 -9.41 10.09
N LEU A 263 2.02 -9.62 10.96
CA LEU A 263 1.04 -10.71 10.84
C LEU A 263 -0.17 -10.36 9.98
N GLY A 264 -0.29 -9.11 9.53
CA GLY A 264 -1.50 -8.62 8.83
C GLY A 264 -2.73 -8.59 9.72
N HIS A 265 -2.57 -8.52 11.05
CA HIS A 265 -3.68 -8.59 11.99
C HIS A 265 -4.20 -7.19 12.35
N ILE A 266 -5.13 -6.69 11.53
CA ILE A 266 -5.59 -5.29 11.54
C ILE A 266 -6.15 -4.84 12.91
N MET A 267 -7.05 -5.61 13.54
CA MET A 267 -7.68 -5.17 14.80
C MET A 267 -6.69 -5.07 15.96
N GLY A 268 -5.80 -6.05 16.09
CA GLY A 268 -4.69 -6.02 17.04
C GLY A 268 -3.77 -4.82 16.81
N LYS A 269 -3.44 -4.53 15.54
CA LYS A 269 -2.65 -3.34 15.16
C LYS A 269 -3.34 -2.04 15.60
N VAL A 270 -4.65 -1.92 15.34
CA VAL A 270 -5.46 -0.74 15.68
C VAL A 270 -5.57 -0.54 17.18
N GLU A 271 -5.87 -1.59 17.96
CA GLU A 271 -5.98 -1.48 19.42
C GLU A 271 -4.62 -1.21 20.08
N ALA A 272 -3.54 -1.84 19.60
CA ALA A 272 -2.19 -1.56 20.08
C ALA A 272 -1.79 -0.10 19.83
N LEU A 273 -2.12 0.43 18.65
CA LEU A 273 -1.87 1.84 18.35
C LEU A 273 -2.72 2.79 19.21
N ALA A 274 -3.99 2.46 19.44
CA ALA A 274 -4.86 3.26 20.30
C ALA A 274 -4.30 3.31 21.74
N ALA A 275 -3.92 2.16 22.30
CA ALA A 275 -3.31 2.09 23.63
C ALA A 275 -1.97 2.85 23.69
N PHE A 276 -1.13 2.74 22.65
CA PHE A 276 0.13 3.48 22.55
C PHE A 276 -0.09 5.00 22.61
N LEU A 277 -1.12 5.50 21.92
CA LEU A 277 -1.46 6.93 21.90
C LEU A 277 -2.05 7.43 23.23
N ASP A 278 -2.68 6.54 24.01
CA ASP A 278 -3.19 6.88 25.35
C ASP A 278 -2.06 7.03 26.38
N CYS A 279 -0.88 6.45 26.16
CA CYS A 279 0.33 6.67 26.98
C CYS A 279 0.93 8.09 26.85
N GLY A 280 0.33 8.97 26.03
CA GLY A 280 0.85 10.32 25.77
C GLY A 280 2.12 10.34 24.92
N GLN A 281 2.53 9.19 24.38
CA GLN A 281 3.65 9.04 23.45
C GLN A 281 3.11 9.07 22.02
N GLY A 282 3.65 9.95 21.19
CA GLY A 282 3.20 10.11 19.81
C GLY A 282 3.75 11.38 19.20
N GLY A 283 4.65 11.23 18.23
CA GLY A 283 5.20 12.34 17.45
C GLY A 283 4.53 12.46 16.08
N PRO A 284 4.88 13.50 15.30
CA PRO A 284 4.44 13.64 13.90
C PRO A 284 4.74 12.41 13.03
N ASP A 285 5.79 11.64 13.38
CA ASP A 285 6.15 10.40 12.67
C ASP A 285 5.10 9.28 12.83
N CYS A 286 4.29 9.30 13.89
CA CYS A 286 3.22 8.32 14.14
C CYS A 286 2.01 8.53 13.22
N VAL A 287 1.91 9.66 12.49
CA VAL A 287 0.78 9.93 11.59
C VAL A 287 0.71 8.91 10.45
N ALA A 288 1.85 8.41 9.98
CA ALA A 288 1.88 7.37 8.96
C ALA A 288 1.24 6.07 9.48
N TRP A 289 1.55 5.67 10.72
CA TRP A 289 0.97 4.49 11.37
C TRP A 289 -0.53 4.63 11.60
N LEU A 290 -0.97 5.84 12.00
CA LEU A 290 -2.37 6.18 12.16
C LEU A 290 -3.16 6.05 10.86
N LEU A 291 -2.66 6.62 9.76
CA LEU A 291 -3.33 6.58 8.46
C LEU A 291 -3.42 5.13 7.93
N ASP A 292 -2.35 4.35 8.08
CA ASP A 292 -2.32 2.94 7.70
C ASP A 292 -3.28 2.08 8.56
N ALA A 293 -3.33 2.30 9.88
CA ALA A 293 -4.27 1.64 10.76
C ALA A 293 -5.74 2.02 10.47
N LEU A 294 -6.00 3.30 10.15
CA LEU A 294 -7.32 3.80 9.75
C LEU A 294 -7.79 3.16 8.44
N GLU A 295 -6.92 3.04 7.45
CA GLU A 295 -7.23 2.38 6.18
C GLU A 295 -7.58 0.90 6.41
N GLY A 296 -6.77 0.18 7.19
CA GLY A 296 -7.04 -1.20 7.57
C GLY A 296 -8.38 -1.35 8.29
N LEU A 297 -8.62 -0.53 9.31
CA LEU A 297 -9.86 -0.54 10.08
C LEU A 297 -11.09 -0.29 9.19
N LEU A 298 -10.99 0.67 8.26
CA LEU A 298 -12.07 0.95 7.33
C LEU A 298 -12.37 -0.24 6.42
N ASN A 299 -11.33 -0.89 5.87
CA ASN A 299 -11.51 -2.06 5.01
C ASN A 299 -12.22 -3.19 5.75
N VAL A 300 -11.90 -3.39 7.05
CA VAL A 300 -12.60 -4.34 7.92
C VAL A 300 -14.06 -3.94 8.09
N ILE A 301 -14.36 -2.68 8.44
CA ILE A 301 -15.74 -2.18 8.59
C ILE A 301 -16.56 -2.41 7.31
N VAL A 302 -16.01 -2.06 6.14
CA VAL A 302 -16.67 -2.29 4.85
C VAL A 302 -16.91 -3.77 4.59
N ALA A 303 -15.91 -4.63 4.84
CA ALA A 303 -16.05 -6.08 4.68
C ALA A 303 -17.16 -6.66 5.58
N PHE A 304 -17.21 -6.23 6.84
CA PHE A 304 -18.29 -6.56 7.77
C PHE A 304 -19.65 -6.16 7.18
N CYS A 305 -19.80 -4.95 6.65
CA CYS A 305 -21.05 -4.50 6.05
C CYS A 305 -21.42 -5.25 4.75
N SER A 306 -20.43 -5.60 3.91
CA SER A 306 -20.64 -6.33 2.65
C SER A 306 -21.05 -7.80 2.84
N LYS A 307 -20.48 -8.51 3.83
CA LYS A 307 -20.82 -9.92 4.16
C LYS A 307 -22.33 -10.10 4.34
N PHE A 308 -22.96 -9.13 5.01
CA PHE A 308 -24.39 -9.18 5.34
C PHE A 308 -25.30 -8.53 4.28
N GLY A 309 -24.73 -7.83 3.31
CA GLY A 309 -25.45 -7.33 2.14
C GLY A 309 -25.67 -8.38 1.03
N GLY A 310 -25.28 -9.63 1.26
CA GLY A 310 -25.37 -10.72 0.29
C GLY A 310 -24.32 -10.65 -0.83
N SER A 311 -23.28 -9.83 -0.67
CA SER A 311 -22.19 -9.70 -1.66
C SER A 311 -21.13 -10.77 -1.42
N GLN A 312 -20.55 -11.32 -2.49
CA GLN A 312 -19.40 -12.24 -2.37
C GLN A 312 -18.20 -11.48 -1.78
N LEU A 313 -17.67 -11.99 -0.68
CA LEU A 313 -16.43 -11.49 -0.09
C LEU A 313 -15.22 -12.04 -0.84
N THR A 314 -14.16 -11.25 -0.88
CA THR A 314 -12.84 -11.75 -1.28
C THR A 314 -12.23 -12.63 -0.18
N ASP A 315 -11.28 -13.49 -0.55
CA ASP A 315 -10.57 -14.36 0.41
C ASP A 315 -9.88 -13.53 1.52
N ALA A 316 -9.29 -12.39 1.16
CA ALA A 316 -8.66 -11.46 2.10
C ALA A 316 -9.67 -10.86 3.09
N GLN A 317 -10.83 -10.38 2.60
CA GLN A 317 -11.88 -9.85 3.47
C GLN A 317 -12.44 -10.92 4.42
N THR A 318 -12.56 -12.16 3.95
CA THR A 318 -13.02 -13.27 4.78
C THR A 318 -11.99 -13.58 5.87
N GLN A 319 -10.70 -13.58 5.52
CA GLN A 319 -9.61 -13.76 6.47
C GLN A 319 -9.57 -12.63 7.52
N ASP A 320 -9.74 -11.37 7.13
CA ASP A 320 -9.76 -10.22 8.04
C ASP A 320 -10.91 -10.31 9.06
N ILE A 321 -12.10 -10.71 8.61
CA ILE A 321 -13.26 -10.94 9.50
C ILE A 321 -12.96 -12.09 10.47
N ASN A 322 -12.36 -13.18 9.99
CA ASN A 322 -12.01 -14.31 10.84
C ASN A 322 -10.95 -13.93 11.89
N HIS A 323 -9.91 -13.19 11.50
CA HIS A 323 -8.93 -12.65 12.44
C HIS A 323 -9.59 -11.74 13.48
N CYS A 324 -10.51 -10.85 13.07
CA CYS A 324 -11.29 -10.02 13.99
C CYS A 324 -12.08 -10.87 14.99
N HIS A 325 -12.82 -11.88 14.52
CA HIS A 325 -13.59 -12.78 15.41
C HIS A 325 -12.69 -13.52 16.41
N VAL A 326 -11.59 -14.10 15.94
CA VAL A 326 -10.62 -14.81 16.80
C VAL A 326 -10.01 -13.87 17.84
N PHE A 327 -9.65 -12.65 17.45
CA PHE A 327 -9.09 -11.65 18.37
C PHE A 327 -10.04 -11.31 19.52
N TYR A 328 -11.34 -11.16 19.24
CA TYR A 328 -12.36 -10.92 20.25
C TYR A 328 -12.88 -12.19 20.95
N GLY A 329 -12.41 -13.37 20.55
CA GLY A 329 -12.78 -14.67 21.12
C GLY A 329 -14.18 -15.16 20.71
N ILE A 330 -14.56 -14.89 19.46
CA ILE A 330 -15.84 -15.27 18.85
C ILE A 330 -15.59 -16.38 17.83
N HIS A 331 -16.39 -17.45 17.88
CA HIS A 331 -16.34 -18.55 16.93
C HIS A 331 -17.66 -18.64 16.13
N GLU A 332 -17.55 -18.72 14.79
CA GLU A 332 -18.71 -18.86 13.91
C GLU A 332 -19.32 -20.27 14.03
N GLU A 333 -20.58 -20.37 14.45
CA GLU A 333 -21.42 -21.58 14.33
C GLU A 333 -22.56 -21.32 13.32
N PRO A 334 -23.24 -22.35 12.77
CA PRO A 334 -24.36 -22.14 11.87
C PRO A 334 -25.47 -21.32 12.55
N ASN A 335 -25.74 -20.12 12.03
CA ASN A 335 -26.73 -19.13 12.49
C ASN A 335 -26.46 -18.44 13.84
N GLU A 336 -25.43 -18.81 14.59
CA GLU A 336 -25.12 -18.25 15.92
C GLU A 336 -23.61 -18.03 16.10
N TYR A 337 -23.24 -17.07 16.95
CA TYR A 337 -21.86 -16.93 17.40
C TYR A 337 -21.69 -17.56 18.77
N ARG A 338 -20.73 -18.47 18.87
CA ARG A 338 -20.32 -19.05 20.15
C ARG A 338 -19.18 -18.23 20.73
N ILE A 339 -19.39 -17.77 21.95
CA ILE A 339 -18.37 -17.07 22.74
C ILE A 339 -17.86 -18.09 23.73
N LEU A 340 -16.61 -18.53 23.52
CA LEU A 340 -15.99 -19.45 24.44
C LEU A 340 -15.82 -18.74 25.79
N LYS A 341 -16.28 -19.42 26.84
CA LYS A 341 -16.15 -18.93 28.21
C LYS A 341 -14.65 -18.69 28.45
N TYR A 342 -14.30 -17.49 28.90
CA TYR A 342 -12.92 -17.03 29.19
C TYR A 342 -12.09 -16.53 27.98
N GLU A 343 -12.15 -17.18 26.82
CA GLU A 343 -11.44 -16.71 25.61
C GLU A 343 -12.11 -15.48 24.97
N GLY A 344 -13.43 -15.34 25.12
CA GLY A 344 -14.24 -14.20 24.67
C GLY A 344 -14.30 -13.00 25.63
N SER A 345 -13.39 -12.92 26.60
CA SER A 345 -13.35 -11.84 27.62
C SER A 345 -13.23 -10.44 27.02
N ARG A 346 -12.54 -10.27 25.88
CA ARG A 346 -12.51 -8.99 25.15
C ARG A 346 -13.90 -8.60 24.64
N PHE A 347 -14.64 -9.52 24.04
CA PHE A 347 -16.02 -9.26 23.61
C PHE A 347 -16.95 -9.01 24.79
N GLN A 348 -16.77 -9.71 25.92
CA GLN A 348 -17.52 -9.45 27.15
C GLN A 348 -17.32 -8.02 27.65
N LYS A 349 -16.08 -7.51 27.64
CA LYS A 349 -15.78 -6.10 27.96
C LYS A 349 -16.58 -5.15 27.07
N LEU A 350 -16.56 -5.37 25.75
CA LEU A 350 -17.33 -4.55 24.79
C LEU A 350 -18.84 -4.62 25.05
N TRP A 351 -19.34 -5.80 25.41
CA TRP A 351 -20.76 -6.00 25.74
C TRP A 351 -21.19 -5.16 26.94
N PHE A 352 -20.36 -5.07 27.99
CA PHE A 352 -20.64 -4.26 29.16
C PHE A 352 -20.49 -2.76 28.89
N ASP A 353 -19.44 -2.35 28.17
CA ASP A 353 -19.14 -0.95 27.85
C ASP A 353 -20.23 -0.29 26.98
N LEU A 354 -20.98 -1.07 26.20
CA LEU A 354 -22.00 -0.57 25.25
C LEU A 354 -23.47 -0.71 25.73
N ASN A 355 -23.75 -1.47 26.79
CA ASN A 355 -25.12 -1.75 27.26
C ASN A 355 -25.49 -1.08 28.63
N ASP A 356 -24.84 0.03 29.00
CA ASP A 356 -25.16 0.86 30.18
C ASP A 356 -25.45 0.06 31.47
N GLY A 357 -24.63 -0.95 31.77
CA GLY A 357 -24.61 -1.67 33.05
C GLY A 357 -25.93 -2.36 33.48
N SER A 358 -26.97 -2.38 32.65
CA SER A 358 -28.34 -2.67 33.08
C SER A 358 -28.82 -4.11 32.84
N THR A 359 -27.92 -5.03 32.43
CA THR A 359 -28.26 -6.46 32.32
C THR A 359 -27.34 -7.34 33.14
N ASN A 360 -27.96 -7.97 34.15
CA ASN A 360 -27.45 -9.04 35.00
C ASN A 360 -26.59 -10.05 34.21
N HIS A 361 -25.44 -10.41 34.77
CA HIS A 361 -24.54 -11.52 34.42
C HIS A 361 -24.53 -11.95 32.94
N PHE A 362 -23.42 -11.70 32.24
CA PHE A 362 -23.12 -12.32 30.94
C PHE A 362 -23.07 -13.86 31.09
N ALA A 363 -24.23 -14.51 31.01
CA ALA A 363 -24.42 -15.95 31.19
C ALA A 363 -24.54 -16.68 29.84
N ALA A 364 -24.58 -15.95 28.73
CA ALA A 364 -24.80 -16.51 27.41
C ALA A 364 -23.48 -16.93 26.76
N SER A 365 -23.27 -18.24 26.60
CA SER A 365 -22.22 -18.80 25.73
C SER A 365 -22.52 -18.61 24.24
N LYS A 366 -23.72 -18.14 23.91
CA LYS A 366 -24.26 -17.99 22.54
C LYS A 366 -24.91 -16.63 22.39
N VAL A 367 -24.47 -15.86 21.40
CA VAL A 367 -25.02 -14.55 21.07
C VAL A 367 -25.54 -14.61 19.63
N SER A 368 -26.68 -13.97 19.36
CA SER A 368 -27.21 -13.91 18.01
C SER A 368 -26.21 -13.20 17.09
N LEU A 369 -26.10 -13.69 15.85
CA LEU A 369 -25.18 -13.16 14.86
C LEU A 369 -25.36 -11.63 14.65
N GLN A 370 -26.61 -11.18 14.69
CA GLN A 370 -26.97 -9.76 14.58
C GLN A 370 -26.48 -8.91 15.76
N LYS A 371 -26.66 -9.38 17.01
CA LYS A 371 -26.30 -8.58 18.18
C LYS A 371 -24.79 -8.47 18.37
N ALA A 372 -24.05 -9.55 18.10
CA ALA A 372 -22.58 -9.50 18.16
C ALA A 372 -22.00 -8.56 17.10
N ARG A 373 -22.60 -8.54 15.91
CA ARG A 373 -22.26 -7.59 14.84
C ARG A 373 -22.45 -6.15 15.30
N GLU A 374 -23.63 -5.80 15.82
CA GLU A 374 -23.92 -4.43 16.26
C GLU A 374 -22.89 -3.91 17.26
N ILE A 375 -22.46 -4.77 18.19
CA ILE A 375 -21.46 -4.45 19.23
C ILE A 375 -20.07 -4.24 18.62
N LEU A 376 -19.59 -5.19 17.80
CA LEU A 376 -18.29 -5.06 17.15
C LEU A 376 -18.24 -3.85 16.21
N GLN A 377 -19.32 -3.62 15.47
CA GLN A 377 -19.45 -2.50 14.55
C GLN A 377 -19.45 -1.16 15.28
N ALA A 378 -20.20 -1.04 16.38
CA ALA A 378 -20.19 0.15 17.22
C ALA A 378 -18.79 0.43 17.81
N HIS A 379 -18.08 -0.62 18.26
CA HIS A 379 -16.71 -0.49 18.75
C HIS A 379 -15.73 -0.05 17.66
N MET A 380 -15.78 -0.68 16.48
CA MET A 380 -14.93 -0.31 15.34
C MET A 380 -15.18 1.13 14.89
N LEU A 381 -16.43 1.59 14.86
CA LEU A 381 -16.77 2.99 14.56
C LEU A 381 -16.28 3.95 15.65
N LYS A 382 -16.33 3.55 16.93
CA LYS A 382 -15.75 4.33 18.04
C LYS A 382 -14.24 4.47 17.89
N LEU A 383 -13.53 3.38 17.56
CA LEU A 383 -12.10 3.39 17.28
C LEU A 383 -11.77 4.26 16.06
N LEU A 384 -12.54 4.13 14.98
CA LEU A 384 -12.39 4.97 13.78
C LEU A 384 -12.50 6.45 14.14
N LYS A 385 -13.55 6.83 14.87
CA LYS A 385 -13.77 8.21 15.33
C LYS A 385 -12.59 8.70 16.18
N TYR A 386 -12.12 7.89 17.14
CA TYR A 386 -10.99 8.23 18.00
C TYR A 386 -9.70 8.48 17.19
N LEU A 387 -9.33 7.57 16.29
CA LEU A 387 -8.11 7.70 15.50
C LEU A 387 -8.17 8.89 14.52
N VAL A 388 -9.35 9.15 13.91
CA VAL A 388 -9.56 10.33 13.07
C VAL A 388 -9.33 11.62 13.85
N TYR A 389 -9.81 11.71 15.10
CA TYR A 389 -9.52 12.88 15.95
C TYR A 389 -8.05 12.99 16.29
N LYS A 390 -7.36 11.89 16.61
CA LYS A 390 -5.91 11.93 16.88
C LYS A 390 -5.11 12.46 15.68
N VAL A 391 -5.42 12.01 14.46
CA VAL A 391 -4.76 12.55 13.24
C VAL A 391 -5.00 14.06 13.11
N ARG A 392 -6.23 14.53 13.39
CA ARG A 392 -6.57 15.96 13.35
C ARG A 392 -5.88 16.76 14.44
N ASP A 393 -5.77 16.21 15.65
CA ASP A 393 -5.08 16.84 16.76
C ASP A 393 -3.59 17.03 16.42
N PHE A 394 -2.93 16.01 15.86
CA PHE A 394 -1.56 16.13 15.36
C PHE A 394 -1.43 17.17 14.23
N SER A 395 -2.39 17.18 13.29
CA SER A 395 -2.42 18.16 12.20
C SER A 395 -2.56 19.61 12.73
N GLN A 396 -3.39 19.82 13.76
CA GLN A 396 -3.60 21.12 14.40
C GLN A 396 -2.40 21.57 15.25
N GLN A 397 -1.79 20.66 16.01
CA GLN A 397 -0.60 20.94 16.82
C GLN A 397 0.59 21.36 15.94
N ASN A 398 0.72 20.76 14.75
CA ASN A 398 1.79 21.06 13.79
C ASN A 398 1.38 22.11 12.75
N SER A 399 0.17 22.69 12.84
CA SER A 399 -0.30 23.70 11.89
C SER A 399 0.31 25.06 12.22
N ILE A 400 1.50 25.31 11.69
CA ILE A 400 2.14 26.63 11.74
C ILE A 400 1.44 27.57 10.76
N GLU A 401 0.51 28.39 11.25
CA GLU A 401 -0.03 29.48 10.44
C GLU A 401 0.91 30.68 10.41
N ILE A 402 1.17 31.22 9.23
CA ILE A 402 1.99 32.41 9.06
C ILE A 402 1.13 33.63 9.40
N CYS A 403 1.67 34.54 10.22
CA CYS A 403 0.95 35.78 10.52
C CYS A 403 0.82 36.66 9.26
N PRO A 404 -0.39 37.09 8.88
CA PRO A 404 -0.57 37.99 7.74
C PRO A 404 0.21 39.30 7.89
N SER A 405 0.29 39.85 9.12
CA SER A 405 1.08 41.05 9.41
C SER A 405 2.58 40.83 9.13
N LEU A 406 3.12 39.64 9.40
CA LEU A 406 4.50 39.29 9.06
C LEU A 406 4.73 39.30 7.55
N ILE A 407 3.84 38.65 6.78
CA ILE A 407 3.90 38.63 5.31
C ILE A 407 3.95 40.07 4.76
N LEU A 408 3.14 40.96 5.33
CA LEU A 408 3.04 42.36 4.92
C LEU A 408 4.16 43.26 5.48
N GLY A 409 4.95 42.81 6.45
CA GLY A 409 5.92 43.66 7.15
C GLY A 409 5.26 44.73 8.04
N LEU A 410 4.05 44.46 8.55
CA LEU A 410 3.32 45.29 9.50
C LEU A 410 3.48 44.76 10.92
N ALA A 411 3.36 45.63 11.91
CA ALA A 411 3.27 45.20 13.31
C ALA A 411 1.98 44.38 13.52
N CYS A 412 2.09 43.24 14.20
CA CYS A 412 0.91 42.47 14.57
C CYS A 412 0.17 43.20 15.71
N GLN A 413 -1.11 43.53 15.49
CA GLN A 413 -1.94 44.21 16.49
C GLN A 413 -2.53 43.24 17.53
N GLN A 414 -2.40 41.93 17.33
CA GLN A 414 -2.95 40.92 18.22
C GLN A 414 -1.95 40.58 19.32
N GLU A 415 -2.25 40.98 20.56
CA GLU A 415 -1.48 40.58 21.74
C GLU A 415 -1.53 39.05 21.90
N GLY A 416 -0.36 38.42 22.04
CA GLY A 416 -0.25 36.96 22.17
C GLY A 416 -0.63 36.16 20.93
N CYS A 417 -0.47 36.71 19.71
CA CYS A 417 -0.76 36.00 18.47
C CYS A 417 -0.04 34.64 18.41
N LYS A 418 -0.81 33.56 18.20
CA LYS A 418 -0.30 32.17 18.11
C LYS A 418 0.37 31.85 16.76
N LYS A 419 0.32 32.78 15.80
CA LYS A 419 0.85 32.61 14.44
C LYS A 419 2.36 32.88 14.40
N LEU A 420 3.04 32.38 13.37
CA LEU A 420 4.46 32.57 13.20
C LEU A 420 4.81 34.03 12.89
N HIS A 421 5.64 34.65 13.74
CA HIS A 421 6.15 36.02 13.62
C HIS A 421 7.66 36.08 13.25
N ARG A 422 8.26 34.93 12.95
CA ARG A 422 9.65 34.80 12.47
C ARG A 422 9.69 34.36 11.01
N GLN A 423 10.82 34.57 10.35
CA GLN A 423 11.06 34.04 9.01
C GLN A 423 10.82 32.52 8.96
N ILE A 424 10.18 32.09 7.88
CA ILE A 424 9.80 30.69 7.66
C ILE A 424 11.04 29.91 7.23
N SER A 425 11.34 28.82 7.92
CA SER A 425 12.44 27.94 7.54
C SER A 425 12.00 26.90 6.50
N LYS A 426 12.98 26.25 5.87
CA LYS A 426 12.72 25.08 5.01
C LYS A 426 12.05 23.93 5.78
N HIS A 427 12.35 23.77 7.06
CA HIS A 427 11.68 22.75 7.89
C HIS A 427 10.20 23.06 8.01
N ASP A 428 9.86 24.29 8.41
CA ASP A 428 8.48 24.73 8.64
C ASP A 428 7.60 24.51 7.39
N ILE A 429 8.08 24.85 6.18
CA ILE A 429 7.30 24.62 4.94
C ILE A 429 7.14 23.13 4.63
N ASN A 430 8.20 22.34 4.77
CA ASN A 430 8.11 20.90 4.48
C ASN A 430 7.13 20.21 5.42
N GLU A 431 7.12 20.61 6.69
CA GLU A 431 6.15 20.15 7.69
C GLU A 431 4.72 20.53 7.29
N LEU A 432 4.47 21.78 6.91
CA LEU A 432 3.16 22.22 6.41
C LEU A 432 2.68 21.42 5.18
N VAL A 433 3.58 21.16 4.23
CA VAL A 433 3.26 20.34 3.06
C VAL A 433 2.92 18.91 3.47
N ILE A 434 3.70 18.30 4.37
CA ILE A 434 3.44 16.93 4.86
C ILE A 434 2.10 16.87 5.60
N THR A 435 1.81 17.84 6.47
CA THR A 435 0.53 17.92 7.17
C THR A 435 -0.65 17.96 6.19
N LYS A 436 -0.57 18.76 5.12
CA LYS A 436 -1.62 18.79 4.09
C LYS A 436 -1.72 17.49 3.28
N ILE A 437 -0.60 16.82 3.01
CA ILE A 437 -0.62 15.48 2.37
C ILE A 437 -1.33 14.47 3.28
N ASN A 438 -1.06 14.50 4.59
CA ASN A 438 -1.69 13.62 5.57
C ASN A 438 -3.20 13.90 5.68
N ASP A 439 -3.61 15.17 5.71
CA ASP A 439 -5.04 15.55 5.68
C ASP A 439 -5.73 15.06 4.38
N ILE A 440 -5.06 15.15 3.22
CA ILE A 440 -5.57 14.64 1.94
C ILE A 440 -5.69 13.11 1.97
N HIS A 441 -4.74 12.40 2.58
CA HIS A 441 -4.79 10.96 2.74
C HIS A 441 -5.98 10.56 3.62
N LEU A 442 -6.13 11.19 4.79
CA LEU A 442 -7.27 10.99 5.68
C LEU A 442 -8.60 11.23 4.95
N LEU A 443 -8.71 12.34 4.19
CA LEU A 443 -9.88 12.62 3.37
C LEU A 443 -10.13 11.50 2.35
N GLY A 444 -9.08 10.96 1.72
CA GLY A 444 -9.21 9.84 0.79
C GLY A 444 -9.77 8.57 1.41
N ILE A 445 -9.32 8.22 2.62
CA ILE A 445 -9.86 7.09 3.40
C ILE A 445 -11.36 7.31 3.65
N LEU A 446 -11.74 8.50 4.13
CA LEU A 446 -13.14 8.82 4.42
C LEU A 446 -14.02 8.89 3.14
N LEU A 447 -13.50 9.36 2.01
CA LEU A 447 -14.23 9.38 0.74
C LEU A 447 -14.45 7.98 0.16
N LYS A 448 -13.51 7.06 0.38
CA LYS A 448 -13.67 5.65 0.04
C LYS A 448 -14.78 5.03 0.89
N ALA A 449 -14.77 5.30 2.19
CA ALA A 449 -15.82 4.88 3.12
C ALA A 449 -17.21 5.40 2.71
N GLU A 450 -17.31 6.70 2.36
CA GLU A 450 -18.54 7.36 1.89
C GLU A 450 -19.13 6.65 0.67
N ALA A 451 -18.30 6.10 -0.22
CA ALA A 451 -18.74 5.42 -1.44
C ALA A 451 -19.17 3.96 -1.20
N GLU A 452 -18.67 3.30 -0.16
CA GLU A 452 -18.84 1.86 0.07
C GLU A 452 -19.88 1.53 1.17
N LEU A 453 -20.18 2.47 2.09
CA LEU A 453 -21.09 2.27 3.23
C LEU A 453 -22.57 2.65 2.94
N LYS A 454 -23.50 2.11 3.75
CA LYS A 454 -24.96 2.35 3.69
C LYS A 454 -25.48 3.13 4.91
N SER A 455 -26.75 3.57 4.87
CA SER A 455 -27.35 4.68 5.65
C SER A 455 -26.77 4.96 7.04
N ASP A 456 -26.86 4.04 8.00
CA ASP A 456 -26.59 4.37 9.40
C ASP A 456 -25.08 4.51 9.68
N ASP A 457 -24.27 3.64 9.06
CA ASP A 457 -22.80 3.72 9.10
C ASP A 457 -22.27 4.90 8.29
N LEU A 458 -22.94 5.19 7.18
CA LEU A 458 -22.63 6.32 6.33
C LEU A 458 -22.84 7.63 7.10
N VAL A 459 -23.87 7.76 7.93
CA VAL A 459 -24.07 8.95 8.76
C VAL A 459 -22.92 9.13 9.75
N ALA A 460 -22.47 8.05 10.41
CA ALA A 460 -21.35 8.10 11.34
C ALA A 460 -20.06 8.58 10.66
N VAL A 461 -19.74 8.06 9.47
CA VAL A 461 -18.56 8.48 8.70
C VAL A 461 -18.72 9.88 8.09
N THR A 462 -19.92 10.23 7.61
CA THR A 462 -20.20 11.56 7.05
C THR A 462 -20.02 12.65 8.10
N ASN A 463 -20.40 12.39 9.35
CA ASN A 463 -20.15 13.29 10.47
C ASN A 463 -18.66 13.46 10.79
N LEU A 464 -17.79 12.53 10.37
CA LEU A 464 -16.34 12.66 10.48
C LEU A 464 -15.75 13.48 9.33
N MET A 465 -16.46 13.82 8.27
CA MET A 465 -15.92 14.61 7.16
C MET A 465 -15.55 16.04 7.59
N PRO A 466 -14.53 16.67 6.99
CA PRO A 466 -14.22 18.07 7.25
C PRO A 466 -15.37 18.98 6.78
N LYS A 467 -15.60 20.09 7.49
CA LYS A 467 -16.65 21.07 7.16
C LYS A 467 -16.52 21.61 5.73
N GLN A 468 -15.29 21.93 5.34
CA GLN A 468 -14.94 22.23 3.95
C GLN A 468 -14.26 20.99 3.34
N LYS A 469 -14.99 20.31 2.44
CA LYS A 469 -14.64 18.96 1.96
C LYS A 469 -13.21 18.84 1.41
N PHE A 470 -12.71 19.87 0.72
CA PHE A 470 -11.41 19.85 0.04
C PHE A 470 -10.43 20.93 0.53
N GLU A 471 -10.62 21.44 1.76
CA GLU A 471 -9.76 22.49 2.34
C GLU A 471 -8.27 22.14 2.31
N ALA A 472 -7.92 20.88 2.57
CA ALA A 472 -6.53 20.41 2.52
C ALA A 472 -5.93 20.47 1.10
N CYS A 473 -6.73 20.20 0.06
CA CYS A 473 -6.30 20.35 -1.34
C CYS A 473 -6.04 21.82 -1.69
N GLU A 474 -6.92 22.72 -1.25
CA GLU A 474 -6.74 24.16 -1.45
C GLU A 474 -5.51 24.68 -0.69
N GLY A 475 -5.34 24.24 0.56
CA GLY A 475 -4.19 24.55 1.39
C GLY A 475 -2.88 24.10 0.74
N LEU A 476 -2.80 22.86 0.25
CA LEU A 476 -1.62 22.36 -0.46
C LEU A 476 -1.32 23.18 -1.72
N LEU A 477 -2.33 23.51 -2.52
CA LEU A 477 -2.14 24.34 -3.71
C LEU A 477 -1.66 25.75 -3.34
N SER A 478 -2.17 26.32 -2.25
CA SER A 478 -1.73 27.64 -1.78
C SER A 478 -0.27 27.66 -1.31
N LEU A 479 0.26 26.54 -0.80
CA LEU A 479 1.68 26.40 -0.43
C LEU A 479 2.60 26.24 -1.67
N LEU A 480 2.11 25.57 -2.72
CA LEU A 480 2.88 25.32 -3.94
C LEU A 480 2.77 26.45 -4.97
N PHE A 481 1.68 27.23 -4.92
CA PHE A 481 1.40 28.36 -5.80
C PHE A 481 0.94 29.56 -4.97
N PRO A 482 1.84 30.13 -4.16
CA PRO A 482 1.42 31.12 -3.19
C PRO A 482 1.18 32.49 -3.79
N LYS A 483 0.33 33.25 -3.10
CA LYS A 483 0.03 34.65 -3.42
C LYS A 483 1.18 35.59 -3.08
N HIS A 484 2.00 35.23 -2.09
CA HIS A 484 3.15 35.97 -1.59
C HIS A 484 4.47 35.18 -1.72
N PHE A 485 5.60 35.83 -1.43
CA PHE A 485 6.92 35.21 -1.52
C PHE A 485 7.20 34.23 -0.38
N HIS A 486 7.07 32.93 -0.64
CA HIS A 486 7.63 31.89 0.24
C HIS A 486 8.20 30.67 -0.49
N LEU A 487 8.06 30.60 -1.82
CA LEU A 487 8.50 29.47 -2.65
C LEU A 487 9.97 29.11 -2.47
N ARG A 488 10.84 30.08 -2.14
CA ARG A 488 12.27 29.87 -1.88
C ARG A 488 12.52 28.77 -0.84
N HIS A 489 11.69 28.72 0.20
CA HIS A 489 11.88 27.81 1.32
C HIS A 489 11.44 26.37 1.01
N LEU A 490 10.79 26.10 -0.14
CA LEU A 490 10.51 24.73 -0.59
C LEU A 490 11.82 24.00 -0.93
N SER A 491 12.56 24.49 -1.94
CA SER A 491 13.93 24.06 -2.24
C SER A 491 14.51 24.85 -3.42
N GLU A 492 15.63 25.53 -3.21
CA GLU A 492 16.42 26.12 -4.32
C GLU A 492 17.08 25.03 -5.20
N ASN A 493 17.28 23.82 -4.67
CA ASN A 493 17.87 22.69 -5.36
C ASN A 493 16.79 21.84 -6.06
N ARG A 494 16.96 21.59 -7.36
CA ARG A 494 16.08 20.71 -8.16
C ARG A 494 15.91 19.32 -7.55
N LYS A 495 16.96 18.70 -7.01
CA LYS A 495 16.87 17.37 -6.37
C LYS A 495 15.99 17.40 -5.13
N GLY A 496 16.12 18.44 -4.31
CA GLY A 496 15.29 18.63 -3.12
C GLY A 496 13.81 18.79 -3.49
N PHE A 497 13.53 19.58 -4.53
CA PHE A 497 12.16 19.76 -5.01
C PHE A 497 11.58 18.47 -5.64
N SER A 498 12.41 17.73 -6.38
CA SER A 498 12.02 16.43 -6.94
C SER A 498 11.69 15.40 -5.85
N SER A 499 12.42 15.42 -4.72
CA SER A 499 12.11 14.57 -3.57
C SER A 499 10.77 14.95 -2.93
N LEU A 500 10.51 16.25 -2.75
CA LEU A 500 9.22 16.75 -2.24
C LEU A 500 8.03 16.35 -3.13
N LEU A 501 8.13 16.57 -4.45
CA LEU A 501 7.09 16.15 -5.40
C LEU A 501 6.93 14.63 -5.42
N GLY A 502 8.01 13.87 -5.22
CA GLY A 502 7.96 12.41 -5.07
C GLY A 502 7.08 12.01 -3.88
N ARG A 503 7.26 12.65 -2.72
CA ARG A 503 6.42 12.40 -1.53
C ARG A 503 4.95 12.71 -1.78
N ILE A 504 4.66 13.83 -2.43
CA ILE A 504 3.28 14.21 -2.82
C ILE A 504 2.66 13.14 -3.73
N ARG A 505 3.41 12.69 -4.75
CA ARG A 505 2.90 11.80 -5.81
C ARG A 505 2.80 10.33 -5.41
N ASN A 506 3.51 9.90 -4.36
CA ASN A 506 3.57 8.49 -3.96
C ASN A 506 2.39 8.03 -3.09
N GLY A 507 1.54 8.93 -2.60
CA GLY A 507 0.37 8.56 -1.78
C GLY A 507 -0.71 7.85 -2.60
N SER A 508 -1.17 6.69 -2.12
CA SER A 508 -2.21 5.86 -2.75
C SER A 508 -3.53 6.62 -2.97
N TYR A 509 -3.93 7.41 -1.97
CA TYR A 509 -5.16 8.22 -2.03
C TYR A 509 -5.00 9.60 -2.65
N PHE A 510 -3.78 10.08 -2.83
CA PHE A 510 -3.53 11.44 -3.32
C PHE A 510 -4.16 11.67 -4.70
N ALA A 511 -3.91 10.76 -5.65
CA ALA A 511 -4.44 10.91 -7.00
C ALA A 511 -5.97 10.88 -7.05
N PRO A 512 -6.67 9.87 -6.47
CA PRO A 512 -8.13 9.85 -6.42
C PRO A 512 -8.76 11.12 -5.81
N VAL A 513 -8.19 11.62 -4.70
CA VAL A 513 -8.74 12.81 -4.01
C VAL A 513 -8.57 14.06 -4.85
N ILE A 514 -7.38 14.28 -5.43
CA ILE A 514 -7.13 15.44 -6.30
C ILE A 514 -8.00 15.38 -7.56
N THR A 515 -8.22 14.20 -8.14
CA THR A 515 -9.16 14.01 -9.26
C THR A 515 -10.59 14.36 -8.87
N LYS A 516 -11.06 13.91 -7.69
CA LYS A 516 -12.40 14.26 -7.18
C LYS A 516 -12.53 15.76 -6.91
N TYR A 517 -11.50 16.38 -6.33
CA TYR A 517 -11.43 17.84 -6.11
C TYR A 517 -11.50 18.63 -7.41
N MET A 518 -10.79 18.20 -8.47
CA MET A 518 -10.86 18.87 -9.77
C MET A 518 -12.26 18.83 -10.39
N LYS A 519 -12.95 17.69 -10.28
CA LYS A 519 -14.34 17.56 -10.74
C LYS A 519 -15.28 18.47 -9.95
N ASP A 520 -15.16 18.43 -8.62
CA ASP A 520 -15.94 19.28 -7.71
C ASP A 520 -15.75 20.79 -8.00
N CYS A 521 -14.50 21.22 -8.26
CA CYS A 521 -14.21 22.60 -8.67
C CYS A 521 -14.97 23.03 -9.93
N VAL A 522 -15.14 22.12 -10.89
CA VAL A 522 -15.85 22.42 -12.15
C VAL A 522 -17.36 22.32 -11.96
N GLU A 523 -17.84 21.31 -11.23
CA GLU A 523 -19.26 21.05 -10.99
C GLU A 523 -19.95 22.15 -10.16
N GLN A 524 -19.25 22.74 -9.18
CA GLN A 524 -19.77 23.83 -8.37
C GLN A 524 -19.87 25.17 -9.12
N CYS A 525 -19.14 25.34 -10.22
CA CYS A 525 -19.14 26.57 -10.99
C CYS A 525 -20.34 26.66 -11.95
N SER A 526 -20.85 27.87 -12.15
CA SER A 526 -21.85 28.15 -13.19
C SER A 526 -21.30 27.91 -14.59
N ALA A 527 -22.17 27.65 -15.57
CA ALA A 527 -21.76 27.47 -16.97
C ALA A 527 -20.98 28.67 -17.52
N ARG A 528 -21.23 29.88 -17.00
CA ARG A 528 -20.48 31.09 -17.36
C ARG A 528 -19.06 31.03 -16.82
N GLU A 529 -18.88 30.72 -15.53
CA GLU A 529 -17.56 30.61 -14.90
C GLU A 529 -16.72 29.49 -15.53
N ARG A 530 -17.34 28.35 -15.87
CA ARG A 530 -16.64 27.25 -16.57
C ARG A 530 -16.07 27.65 -17.92
N ARG A 531 -16.59 28.70 -18.55
CA ARG A 531 -16.15 29.16 -19.87
C ARG A 531 -15.30 30.42 -19.79
N GLU A 532 -15.52 31.27 -18.79
CA GLU A 532 -14.92 32.61 -18.69
C GLU A 532 -13.92 32.77 -17.54
N SER A 533 -13.91 31.91 -16.51
CA SER A 533 -13.03 32.09 -15.34
C SER A 533 -11.63 31.53 -15.58
N SER A 534 -10.63 32.41 -15.63
CA SER A 534 -9.22 32.00 -15.66
C SER A 534 -8.80 31.33 -14.35
N ASP A 535 -9.18 31.89 -13.20
CA ASP A 535 -8.71 31.41 -11.89
C ASP A 535 -9.17 29.98 -11.57
N MET A 536 -10.41 29.63 -11.93
CA MET A 536 -10.93 28.27 -11.77
C MET A 536 -10.09 27.28 -12.59
N TRP A 537 -9.85 27.59 -13.87
CA TRP A 537 -9.08 26.69 -14.72
C TRP A 537 -7.59 26.64 -14.36
N ILE A 538 -7.00 27.72 -13.84
CA ILE A 538 -5.65 27.70 -13.28
C ILE A 538 -5.60 26.77 -12.07
N LYS A 539 -6.58 26.85 -11.17
CA LYS A 539 -6.71 25.95 -10.01
C LYS A 539 -6.79 24.48 -10.44
N VAL A 540 -7.66 24.13 -11.39
CA VAL A 540 -7.79 22.77 -11.96
C VAL A 540 -6.51 22.33 -12.66
N PHE A 541 -5.89 23.21 -13.45
CA PHE A 541 -4.64 22.90 -14.14
C PHE A 541 -3.50 22.61 -13.17
N CYS A 542 -3.30 23.47 -12.16
CA CYS A 542 -2.28 23.29 -11.13
C CYS A 542 -2.48 21.99 -10.36
N ALA A 543 -3.71 21.68 -9.93
CA ALA A 543 -4.06 20.40 -9.30
C ALA A 543 -3.69 19.21 -10.20
N SER A 544 -4.03 19.26 -11.48
CA SER A 544 -3.69 18.20 -12.42
C SER A 544 -2.17 18.03 -12.60
N LYS A 545 -1.36 19.08 -12.50
CA LYS A 545 0.11 18.98 -12.61
C LYS A 545 0.79 18.36 -11.39
N LEU A 546 0.10 18.28 -10.26
CA LEU A 546 0.58 17.49 -9.13
C LEU A 546 0.51 15.99 -9.45
N LEU A 547 -0.44 15.56 -10.29
CA LEU A 547 -0.60 14.16 -10.68
C LEU A 547 0.44 13.72 -11.73
N SER A 548 0.94 12.49 -11.59
CA SER A 548 1.85 11.89 -12.56
C SER A 548 1.09 11.43 -13.80
N LYS A 549 1.37 12.03 -14.97
CA LYS A 549 0.92 11.58 -16.31
C LYS A 549 -0.59 11.69 -16.60
N THR A 550 -1.39 12.38 -15.81
CA THR A 550 -2.82 12.54 -16.09
C THR A 550 -3.11 13.73 -17.03
N LYS A 551 -4.16 13.58 -17.84
CA LYS A 551 -4.67 14.61 -18.76
C LYS A 551 -6.09 15.04 -18.37
N GLU A 552 -6.48 14.84 -17.11
CA GLU A 552 -7.85 15.06 -16.63
C GLU A 552 -8.34 16.49 -16.87
N HIS A 553 -7.51 17.51 -16.64
CA HIS A 553 -7.86 18.90 -16.97
C HIS A 553 -8.18 19.10 -18.46
N LEU A 554 -7.55 18.35 -19.38
CA LEU A 554 -7.85 18.41 -20.82
C LEU A 554 -9.20 17.79 -21.14
N GLU A 555 -9.55 16.69 -20.46
CA GLU A 555 -10.82 15.98 -20.59
C GLU A 555 -11.98 16.82 -20.06
N LEU A 556 -11.85 17.39 -18.86
CA LEU A 556 -12.84 18.31 -18.29
C LEU A 556 -13.09 19.52 -19.21
N LEU A 557 -12.01 20.09 -19.76
CA LEU A 557 -12.12 21.23 -20.67
C LEU A 557 -12.73 20.80 -22.02
N HIS A 558 -12.49 19.57 -22.48
CA HIS A 558 -13.11 19.04 -23.69
C HIS A 558 -14.61 18.78 -23.50
N GLN A 559 -15.02 18.22 -22.35
CA GLN A 559 -16.42 18.00 -22.01
C GLN A 559 -17.20 19.32 -21.99
N GLU A 560 -16.64 20.40 -21.43
CA GLU A 560 -17.31 21.71 -21.46
C GLU A 560 -17.35 22.32 -22.88
N GLU A 561 -16.32 22.10 -23.70
CA GLU A 561 -16.32 22.50 -25.12
C GLU A 561 -17.43 21.79 -25.91
N GLU A 562 -17.59 20.47 -25.75
CA GLU A 562 -18.67 19.69 -26.37
C GLU A 562 -20.05 20.10 -25.85
N HIS A 563 -20.18 20.32 -24.54
CA HIS A 563 -21.41 20.79 -23.93
C HIS A 563 -21.84 22.16 -24.49
N PHE A 564 -20.90 23.09 -24.71
CA PHE A 564 -21.18 24.36 -25.37
C PHE A 564 -21.64 24.19 -26.82
N ILE A 565 -20.99 23.30 -27.59
CA ILE A 565 -21.39 23.00 -28.99
C ILE A 565 -22.81 22.44 -29.03
N ALA A 566 -23.11 21.47 -28.16
CA ALA A 566 -24.45 20.89 -28.06
C ALA A 566 -25.51 21.94 -27.69
N MET A 567 -25.19 22.85 -26.77
CA MET A 567 -26.06 23.97 -26.38
C MET A 567 -26.30 24.93 -27.56
N LYS A 568 -25.24 25.32 -28.27
CA LYS A 568 -25.31 26.19 -29.45
C LYS A 568 -26.13 25.57 -30.59
N ASN A 569 -26.04 24.26 -30.79
CA ASN A 569 -26.83 23.57 -31.80
C ASN A 569 -28.33 23.48 -31.44
N LYS A 570 -28.66 23.43 -30.14
CA LYS A 570 -30.05 23.38 -29.64
C LYS A 570 -30.72 24.75 -29.57
N THR A 571 -29.97 25.82 -29.29
CA THR A 571 -30.53 27.17 -29.11
C THR A 571 -30.18 28.09 -30.27
N LYS A 572 -31.20 28.64 -30.94
CA LYS A 572 -31.04 29.69 -31.97
C LYS A 572 -30.76 31.08 -31.38
N SER A 573 -30.59 31.19 -30.06
CA SER A 573 -30.32 32.44 -29.35
C SER A 573 -28.84 32.80 -29.38
N ASP A 574 -28.54 34.07 -29.60
CA ASP A 574 -27.16 34.59 -29.58
C ASP A 574 -26.59 34.78 -28.16
N ILE A 575 -27.44 34.70 -27.13
CA ILE A 575 -27.09 34.93 -25.73
C ILE A 575 -26.81 33.59 -25.05
N LEU A 576 -25.62 33.05 -25.31
CA LEU A 576 -25.11 31.84 -24.65
C LEU A 576 -24.28 32.23 -23.41
N PRO A 577 -24.51 31.60 -22.25
CA PRO A 577 -23.71 31.89 -21.06
C PRO A 577 -22.24 31.55 -21.34
N GLY A 578 -21.32 32.44 -21.01
CA GLY A 578 -19.90 32.18 -21.18
C GLY A 578 -19.37 32.31 -22.62
N LYS A 579 -20.17 32.78 -23.59
CA LYS A 579 -19.77 32.92 -25.01
C LYS A 579 -18.47 33.72 -25.19
N LYS A 580 -18.19 34.69 -24.32
CA LYS A 580 -16.98 35.54 -24.40
C LYS A 580 -15.70 34.76 -24.08
N GLY A 581 -15.81 33.64 -23.36
CA GLY A 581 -14.69 32.72 -23.11
C GLY A 581 -14.52 31.66 -24.18
N MET A 582 -15.41 31.61 -25.18
CA MET A 582 -15.34 30.64 -26.26
C MET A 582 -14.69 31.25 -27.51
N ILE A 583 -13.86 30.47 -28.18
CA ILE A 583 -13.27 30.76 -29.48
C ILE A 583 -14.01 29.91 -30.50
N MET A 584 -14.72 30.55 -31.43
CA MET A 584 -15.62 29.89 -32.38
C MET A 584 -15.04 29.90 -33.80
N ASN A 585 -15.17 28.78 -34.51
CA ASN A 585 -14.96 28.65 -35.96
C ASN A 585 -16.04 27.71 -36.55
N THR A 586 -16.14 27.62 -37.88
CA THR A 586 -17.06 26.73 -38.60
C THR A 586 -16.89 25.28 -38.12
N GLY A 587 -17.83 24.81 -37.28
CA GLY A 587 -17.87 23.45 -36.75
C GLY A 587 -17.06 23.18 -35.47
N HIS A 588 -16.29 24.14 -34.94
CA HIS A 588 -15.45 23.92 -33.75
C HIS A 588 -15.53 25.09 -32.76
N CYS A 589 -15.75 24.79 -31.48
CA CYS A 589 -15.69 25.76 -30.38
C CYS A 589 -14.71 25.27 -29.33
N ILE A 590 -13.72 26.08 -28.98
CA ILE A 590 -12.76 25.78 -27.91
C ILE A 590 -12.83 26.83 -26.81
N CYS A 591 -12.58 26.47 -25.56
CA CYS A 591 -12.47 27.43 -24.46
C CYS A 591 -11.14 28.19 -24.58
N PHE A 592 -11.13 29.49 -24.27
CA PHE A 592 -9.93 30.33 -24.37
C PHE A 592 -8.76 29.81 -23.55
N PHE A 593 -9.04 29.19 -22.40
CA PHE A 593 -8.04 28.62 -21.51
C PHE A 593 -7.25 27.47 -22.16
N ARG A 594 -7.80 26.85 -23.23
CA ARG A 594 -7.08 25.88 -24.06
C ARG A 594 -5.76 26.45 -24.60
N LEU A 595 -5.71 27.75 -24.91
CA LEU A 595 -4.49 28.42 -25.39
C LEU A 595 -3.36 28.35 -24.34
N PHE A 596 -3.69 28.55 -23.06
CA PHE A 596 -2.71 28.42 -21.98
C PHE A 596 -2.27 26.96 -21.80
N VAL A 597 -3.22 26.01 -21.82
CA VAL A 597 -2.88 24.59 -21.69
C VAL A 597 -1.99 24.10 -22.85
N ASP A 598 -2.25 24.58 -24.07
CA ASP A 598 -1.43 24.31 -25.25
C ASP A 598 -0.02 24.90 -25.08
N SER A 599 0.10 26.14 -24.61
CA SER A 599 1.40 26.77 -24.29
C SER A 599 2.25 25.88 -23.36
N MET A 600 1.64 25.37 -22.29
CA MET A 600 2.33 24.49 -21.34
C MET A 600 2.63 23.10 -21.93
N SER A 601 1.79 22.60 -22.84
CA SER A 601 2.04 21.36 -23.56
C SER A 601 3.22 21.47 -24.54
N TYR A 602 3.37 22.61 -25.22
CA TYR A 602 4.55 22.89 -26.05
C TYR A 602 5.82 23.03 -25.21
N PHE A 603 5.73 23.64 -24.02
CA PHE A 603 6.83 23.67 -23.06
C PHE A 603 7.28 22.25 -22.66
N GLN A 604 6.32 21.36 -22.37
CA GLN A 604 6.58 19.94 -22.08
C GLN A 604 7.34 19.24 -23.23
N ASN A 605 6.91 19.51 -24.46
CA ASN A 605 7.50 18.92 -25.67
C ASN A 605 8.82 19.59 -26.09
N ARG A 606 9.35 20.54 -25.30
CA ARG A 606 10.59 21.29 -25.56
C ARG A 606 10.52 22.20 -26.79
N GLU A 607 9.30 22.58 -27.19
CA GLU A 607 9.00 23.49 -28.30
C GLU A 607 8.74 24.91 -27.73
N LEU A 608 9.81 25.58 -27.29
CA LEU A 608 9.70 26.82 -26.51
C LEU A 608 9.15 28.02 -27.30
N ALA A 609 9.39 28.07 -28.62
CA ALA A 609 8.87 29.15 -29.45
C ALA A 609 7.34 29.09 -29.56
N ASP A 610 6.80 27.90 -29.77
CA ASP A 610 5.35 27.67 -29.81
C ASP A 610 4.73 27.89 -28.42
N SER A 611 5.41 27.49 -27.35
CA SER A 611 4.97 27.78 -25.98
C SER A 611 4.75 29.28 -25.74
N MET A 612 5.73 30.13 -26.07
CA MET A 612 5.61 31.59 -25.96
C MET A 612 4.50 32.16 -26.86
N HIS A 613 4.36 31.64 -28.07
CA HIS A 613 3.33 32.07 -29.00
C HIS A 613 1.90 31.80 -28.49
N TYR A 614 1.64 30.59 -27.98
CA TYR A 614 0.31 30.27 -27.43
C TYR A 614 0.02 31.05 -26.14
N PHE A 615 1.03 31.35 -25.32
CA PHE A 615 0.88 32.23 -24.16
C PHE A 615 0.55 33.68 -24.58
N TYR A 616 1.24 34.20 -25.59
CA TYR A 616 0.93 35.50 -26.19
C TYR A 616 -0.54 35.56 -26.61
N ARG A 617 -1.03 34.56 -27.37
CA ARG A 617 -2.43 34.52 -27.82
C ARG A 617 -3.42 34.44 -26.66
N PHE A 618 -3.10 33.65 -25.63
CA PHE A 618 -3.92 33.55 -24.43
C PHE A 618 -4.12 34.92 -23.77
N LEU A 619 -3.03 35.62 -23.41
CA LEU A 619 -3.14 36.93 -22.77
C LEU A 619 -3.68 38.01 -23.70
N LYS A 620 -3.31 37.99 -24.99
CA LYS A 620 -3.79 38.95 -25.98
C LYS A 620 -5.30 38.87 -26.14
N LEU A 621 -5.87 37.66 -26.24
CA LEU A 621 -7.31 37.48 -26.30
C LEU A 621 -8.03 38.03 -25.06
N ILE A 622 -7.46 37.81 -23.88
CA ILE A 622 -8.00 38.37 -22.64
C ILE A 622 -7.96 39.91 -22.74
N LYS A 623 -6.81 40.51 -23.12
CA LYS A 623 -6.68 41.98 -23.31
C LYS A 623 -7.71 42.55 -24.27
N ASP A 624 -7.94 41.88 -25.40
CA ASP A 624 -8.86 42.35 -26.43
C ASP A 624 -10.34 42.25 -26.01
N ARG A 625 -10.68 41.29 -25.13
CA ARG A 625 -12.06 41.07 -24.64
C ARG A 625 -12.36 41.72 -23.28
N GLN A 626 -11.35 42.31 -22.63
CA GLN A 626 -11.42 42.83 -21.26
C GLN A 626 -12.36 44.02 -21.07
N SER A 627 -12.58 44.85 -22.10
CA SER A 627 -13.51 46.00 -22.03
C SER A 627 -14.96 45.59 -21.73
N PHE A 628 -15.29 44.29 -21.83
CA PHE A 628 -16.64 43.78 -21.67
C PHE A 628 -16.80 42.75 -20.53
N ASN A 629 -15.73 42.31 -19.85
CA ASN A 629 -15.85 41.26 -18.81
C ASN A 629 -14.61 41.13 -17.89
N HIS A 630 -14.80 41.31 -16.58
CA HIS A 630 -13.75 41.13 -15.58
C HIS A 630 -13.38 39.67 -15.32
N SER A 631 -14.26 38.69 -15.60
CA SER A 631 -14.03 37.28 -15.24
C SER A 631 -12.93 36.57 -16.04
N LEU A 632 -12.61 37.06 -17.25
CA LEU A 632 -11.56 36.49 -18.10
C LEU A 632 -10.15 36.79 -17.57
N LEU A 633 -9.99 37.92 -16.90
CA LEU A 633 -8.70 38.34 -16.36
C LEU A 633 -8.40 37.51 -15.10
N PRO A 634 -7.24 36.82 -15.02
CA PRO A 634 -6.85 36.13 -13.79
C PRO A 634 -6.72 37.12 -12.62
N SER A 635 -6.97 36.64 -11.40
CA SER A 635 -6.62 37.35 -10.17
C SER A 635 -5.16 37.81 -10.17
N MET A 636 -4.85 38.85 -9.38
CA MET A 636 -3.50 39.44 -9.34
C MET A 636 -2.41 38.40 -9.06
N GLY A 637 -2.59 37.54 -8.05
CA GLY A 637 -1.64 36.49 -7.72
C GLY A 637 -1.40 35.50 -8.87
N ASN A 638 -2.46 35.05 -9.54
CA ASN A 638 -2.35 34.13 -10.67
C ASN A 638 -1.73 34.80 -11.90
N LEU A 639 -2.11 36.04 -12.21
CA LEU A 639 -1.54 36.81 -13.31
C LEU A 639 -0.03 37.02 -13.10
N VAL A 640 0.38 37.46 -11.91
CA VAL A 640 1.79 37.65 -11.56
C VAL A 640 2.56 36.33 -11.65
N MET A 641 2.02 35.23 -11.13
CA MET A 641 2.63 33.90 -11.23
C MET A 641 2.88 33.49 -12.70
N LEU A 642 1.90 33.69 -13.58
CA LEU A 642 2.03 33.37 -15.00
C LEU A 642 3.06 34.25 -15.70
N LEU A 643 3.07 35.55 -15.38
CA LEU A 643 4.03 36.50 -15.94
C LEU A 643 5.45 36.22 -15.45
N GLU A 644 5.66 35.96 -14.15
CA GLU A 644 6.97 35.58 -13.58
C GLU A 644 7.58 34.40 -14.32
N PHE A 645 6.79 33.34 -14.55
CA PHE A 645 7.24 32.18 -15.30
C PHE A 645 7.68 32.53 -16.72
N GLN A 646 6.88 33.32 -17.45
CA GLN A 646 7.17 33.67 -18.85
C GLN A 646 8.32 34.67 -18.99
N PHE A 647 8.45 35.62 -18.08
CA PHE A 647 9.64 36.49 -18.00
C PHE A 647 10.89 35.66 -17.74
N LEU A 648 10.86 34.76 -16.76
CA LEU A 648 11.99 33.89 -16.43
C LEU A 648 12.36 32.94 -17.56
N LEU A 649 11.38 32.36 -18.25
CA LEU A 649 11.61 31.53 -19.42
C LEU A 649 12.28 32.33 -20.54
N THR A 650 11.80 33.54 -20.82
CA THR A 650 12.34 34.44 -21.84
C THR A 650 13.77 34.88 -21.48
N PHE A 651 14.01 35.24 -20.23
CA PHE A 651 15.34 35.57 -19.69
C PHE A 651 16.30 34.38 -19.79
N ALA A 652 15.88 33.17 -19.43
CA ALA A 652 16.71 31.98 -19.59
C ALA A 652 17.09 31.73 -21.05
N LEU A 653 16.21 32.05 -22.00
CA LEU A 653 16.52 31.96 -23.42
C LEU A 653 17.47 33.06 -23.89
N PHE A 654 17.37 34.29 -23.36
CA PHE A 654 18.38 35.33 -23.60
C PHE A 654 19.75 34.93 -23.07
N MET A 655 19.84 34.36 -21.86
CA MET A 655 21.10 33.83 -21.32
C MET A 655 21.70 32.77 -22.26
N ARG A 656 20.86 31.83 -22.72
CA ARG A 656 21.32 30.71 -23.56
C ARG A 656 21.70 31.12 -24.98
N VAL A 657 20.88 31.96 -25.64
CA VAL A 657 21.03 32.28 -27.08
C VAL A 657 21.95 33.47 -27.30
N LYS A 658 21.99 34.42 -26.36
CA LYS A 658 22.76 35.67 -26.48
C LYS A 658 23.91 35.78 -25.50
N HIS A 659 24.11 34.81 -24.61
CA HIS A 659 25.09 34.89 -23.52
C HIS A 659 24.94 36.16 -22.67
N GLN A 660 23.70 36.66 -22.56
CA GLN A 660 23.39 37.81 -21.73
C GLN A 660 23.46 37.43 -20.26
N VAL A 661 23.93 38.35 -19.43
CA VAL A 661 23.94 38.20 -17.98
C VAL A 661 22.69 38.87 -17.41
N ILE A 662 21.89 38.15 -16.64
CA ILE A 662 20.59 38.62 -16.15
C ILE A 662 20.64 38.71 -14.62
N CYS A 663 20.24 39.85 -14.07
CA CYS A 663 20.16 40.05 -12.62
C CYS A 663 18.82 39.55 -12.09
N LEU A 664 18.78 38.56 -11.21
CA LEU A 664 17.52 38.05 -10.63
C LEU A 664 17.66 37.85 -9.11
N PRO A 665 16.56 37.86 -8.35
CA PRO A 665 16.54 37.31 -7.00
C PRO A 665 16.85 35.81 -7.06
N ARG A 666 17.63 35.30 -6.10
CA ARG A 666 18.05 33.89 -6.09
C ARG A 666 16.86 32.92 -6.05
N SER A 667 15.78 33.29 -5.36
CA SER A 667 14.57 32.48 -5.26
C SER A 667 13.87 32.20 -6.60
N TYR A 668 14.08 33.03 -7.63
CA TYR A 668 13.40 32.89 -8.92
C TYR A 668 13.82 31.62 -9.68
N LEU A 669 15.01 31.05 -9.39
CA LEU A 669 15.38 29.72 -9.88
C LEU A 669 14.39 28.63 -9.44
N THR A 670 13.82 28.78 -8.25
CA THR A 670 12.84 27.84 -7.70
C THR A 670 11.57 27.81 -8.54
N ILE A 671 11.16 28.95 -9.09
CA ILE A 671 9.98 29.06 -9.96
C ILE A 671 10.21 28.29 -11.28
N LEU A 672 11.37 28.48 -11.91
CA LEU A 672 11.72 27.73 -13.13
C LEU A 672 11.78 26.22 -12.87
N ASN A 673 12.43 25.81 -11.76
CA ASN A 673 12.52 24.42 -11.37
C ASN A 673 11.14 23.81 -11.07
N LEU A 674 10.26 24.53 -10.38
CA LEU A 674 8.89 24.13 -10.07
C LEU A 674 8.12 23.81 -11.37
N TRP A 675 8.02 24.78 -12.28
CA TRP A 675 7.28 24.61 -13.52
C TRP A 675 7.84 23.50 -14.41
N GLU A 676 9.17 23.35 -14.45
CA GLU A 676 9.80 22.27 -15.19
C GLU A 676 9.49 20.89 -14.62
N LEU A 677 9.54 20.72 -13.29
CA LEU A 677 9.27 19.44 -12.61
C LEU A 677 7.78 19.06 -12.60
N LEU A 678 6.89 20.05 -12.54
CA LEU A 678 5.45 19.86 -12.65
C LEU A 678 5.06 19.35 -14.03
N VAL A 679 5.71 19.84 -15.09
CA VAL A 679 5.35 19.52 -16.48
C VAL A 679 6.11 18.28 -17.01
N ASN A 680 7.35 18.03 -16.54
CA ASN A 680 8.19 16.92 -17.00
C ASN A 680 8.44 15.87 -15.91
N VAL A 681 7.50 14.91 -15.75
CA VAL A 681 7.54 13.88 -14.69
C VAL A 681 8.66 12.83 -14.88
N ASN A 682 9.15 12.61 -16.11
CA ASN A 682 10.18 11.60 -16.40
C ASN A 682 11.61 12.21 -16.32
N LEU A 683 12.18 12.23 -15.12
CA LEU A 683 13.47 12.88 -14.80
C LEU A 683 14.71 11.98 -14.92
N THR A 684 14.63 10.86 -15.65
CA THR A 684 15.85 10.08 -15.97
C THR A 684 16.76 10.81 -16.95
N ASN A 685 16.25 11.80 -17.69
CA ASN A 685 17.04 12.62 -18.61
C ASN A 685 17.55 13.90 -17.94
N ARG A 686 18.88 14.00 -17.77
CA ARG A 686 19.61 15.17 -17.23
C ARG A 686 19.45 16.48 -18.02
N LYS A 687 18.72 16.51 -19.14
CA LYS A 687 18.62 17.67 -20.03
C LYS A 687 17.26 18.36 -19.90
N ASN A 688 17.30 19.59 -19.39
CA ASN A 688 16.15 20.49 -19.22
C ASN A 688 15.62 21.00 -20.57
N ALA A 689 14.37 21.49 -20.60
CA ALA A 689 13.76 21.99 -21.84
C ALA A 689 14.60 23.12 -22.49
N ILE A 690 15.15 23.99 -21.64
CA ILE A 690 16.10 25.03 -22.03
C ILE A 690 17.41 24.42 -22.57
N ASN A 691 17.94 23.35 -21.95
CA ASN A 691 19.19 22.69 -22.39
C ASN A 691 19.11 22.13 -23.81
N THR A 692 17.92 21.73 -24.25
CA THR A 692 17.69 21.12 -25.56
C THR A 692 17.29 22.12 -26.65
N TYR A 693 17.08 23.39 -26.29
CA TYR A 693 16.64 24.39 -27.25
C TYR A 693 17.76 24.73 -28.24
N ALA A 694 17.49 24.50 -29.53
CA ALA A 694 18.37 24.91 -30.63
C ALA A 694 17.86 26.23 -31.22
N ALA A 695 18.69 27.27 -31.16
CA ALA A 695 18.33 28.57 -31.71
C ALA A 695 18.17 28.50 -33.23
N LYS A 696 17.00 28.88 -33.73
CA LYS A 696 16.72 29.07 -35.16
C LYS A 696 17.03 30.51 -35.58
N LYS A 697 17.18 30.77 -36.89
CA LYS A 697 17.27 32.15 -37.41
C LYS A 697 16.00 32.94 -37.02
N GLY A 698 16.17 34.19 -36.57
CA GLY A 698 15.07 35.07 -36.17
C GLY A 698 14.52 34.83 -34.75
N VAL A 699 15.15 33.99 -33.92
CA VAL A 699 14.73 33.80 -32.52
C VAL A 699 14.90 35.07 -31.68
N GLU A 700 15.91 35.88 -31.96
CA GLU A 700 16.16 37.13 -31.24
C GLU A 700 14.99 38.12 -31.33
N SER A 701 14.49 38.39 -32.54
CA SER A 701 13.35 39.29 -32.71
C SER A 701 12.11 38.75 -32.02
N ARG A 702 11.89 37.42 -32.06
CA ARG A 702 10.78 36.77 -31.34
C ARG A 702 10.89 36.93 -29.82
N LEU A 703 12.07 36.70 -29.24
CA LEU A 703 12.30 36.91 -27.81
C LEU A 703 12.11 38.37 -27.41
N THR A 704 12.58 39.29 -28.26
CA THR A 704 12.47 40.73 -28.04
C THR A 704 11.01 41.18 -28.08
N ASN A 705 10.25 40.75 -29.08
CA ASN A 705 8.83 41.08 -29.24
C ASN A 705 7.98 40.45 -28.14
N HIS A 706 8.29 39.21 -27.76
CA HIS A 706 7.61 38.57 -26.63
C HIS A 706 7.89 39.32 -25.31
N LEU A 707 9.14 39.72 -25.06
CA LEU A 707 9.47 40.51 -23.87
C LEU A 707 8.74 41.86 -23.85
N LYS A 708 8.71 42.60 -24.97
CA LYS A 708 7.92 43.84 -25.09
C LYS A 708 6.43 43.61 -24.81
N PHE A 709 5.85 42.53 -25.34
CA PHE A 709 4.47 42.15 -25.07
C PHE A 709 4.21 41.83 -23.59
N LEU A 710 5.12 41.11 -22.93
CA LEU A 710 5.00 40.81 -21.50
C LEU A 710 5.05 42.10 -20.67
N VAL A 711 5.91 43.06 -21.04
CA VAL A 711 6.01 44.38 -20.41
C VAL A 711 4.72 45.18 -20.59
N ASP A 712 4.21 45.25 -21.82
CA ASP A 712 2.92 45.90 -22.13
C ASP A 712 1.76 45.22 -21.36
N SER A 713 1.75 43.89 -21.28
CA SER A 713 0.75 43.13 -20.52
C SER A 713 0.86 43.42 -19.02
N LEU A 714 2.07 43.52 -18.48
CA LEU A 714 2.34 43.85 -17.08
C LEU A 714 1.81 45.24 -16.75
N SER A 715 2.12 46.26 -17.56
CA SER A 715 1.67 47.63 -17.35
C SER A 715 0.17 47.82 -17.59
N SER A 716 -0.43 47.12 -18.56
CA SER A 716 -1.84 47.33 -18.92
C SER A 716 -2.82 46.53 -18.05
N CYS A 717 -2.45 45.32 -17.62
CA CYS A 717 -3.36 44.40 -16.92
C CYS A 717 -3.31 44.53 -15.41
N LEU A 718 -2.13 44.73 -14.81
CA LEU A 718 -1.98 44.80 -13.35
C LEU A 718 -2.80 45.92 -12.69
N PRO A 719 -2.83 47.17 -13.22
CA PRO A 719 -3.63 48.23 -12.62
C PRO A 719 -5.11 47.88 -12.45
N ARG A 720 -5.62 47.02 -13.33
CA ARG A 720 -7.04 46.62 -13.37
C ARG A 720 -7.38 45.57 -12.31
N THR A 721 -6.37 44.95 -11.71
CA THR A 721 -6.50 43.97 -10.63
C THR A 721 -6.27 44.57 -9.24
N PHE A 722 -6.08 45.89 -9.16
CA PHE A 722 -5.82 46.57 -7.89
C PHE A 722 -7.03 46.55 -6.96
N SER A 723 -6.80 46.01 -5.76
CA SER A 723 -7.76 46.01 -4.67
C SER A 723 -7.02 46.09 -3.33
N LYS A 724 -7.74 46.49 -2.27
CA LYS A 724 -7.22 46.42 -0.90
C LYS A 724 -6.84 44.98 -0.53
N GLU A 725 -7.59 44.00 -1.01
CA GLU A 725 -7.34 42.58 -0.77
C GLU A 725 -5.98 42.14 -1.32
N CYS A 726 -5.59 42.61 -2.51
CA CYS A 726 -4.30 42.33 -3.12
C CYS A 726 -3.12 42.98 -2.39
N LEU A 727 -3.35 44.12 -1.73
CA LEU A 727 -2.37 44.71 -0.81
C LEU A 727 -2.21 43.81 0.42
N MET A 728 -3.33 43.43 1.06
CA MET A 728 -3.33 42.62 2.29
C MET A 728 -2.90 41.16 2.09
N SER A 729 -2.91 40.65 0.87
CA SER A 729 -2.45 39.30 0.52
C SER A 729 -0.95 39.22 0.18
N GLY A 730 -0.27 40.37 0.03
CA GLY A 730 1.12 40.46 -0.42
C GLY A 730 1.32 40.35 -1.94
N GLU A 731 0.25 40.20 -2.72
CA GLU A 731 0.31 40.10 -4.19
C GLU A 731 0.84 41.38 -4.84
N MET A 732 0.53 42.54 -4.24
CA MET A 732 1.00 43.83 -4.73
C MET A 732 2.51 44.01 -4.60
N GLU A 733 3.08 43.66 -3.45
CA GLU A 733 4.55 43.67 -3.26
C GLU A 733 5.22 42.71 -4.28
N ARG A 734 4.59 41.55 -4.54
CA ARG A 734 5.04 40.60 -5.56
C ARG A 734 5.08 41.16 -6.97
N ALA A 735 4.03 41.87 -7.37
CA ALA A 735 4.03 42.57 -8.66
C ALA A 735 5.11 43.65 -8.75
N VAL A 736 5.35 44.41 -7.67
CA VAL A 736 6.40 45.43 -7.62
C VAL A 736 7.79 44.80 -7.80
N VAL A 737 8.09 43.71 -7.09
CA VAL A 737 9.37 43.00 -7.27
C VAL A 737 9.56 42.53 -8.72
N LEU A 738 8.52 41.99 -9.38
CA LEU A 738 8.60 41.64 -10.80
C LEU A 738 8.91 42.86 -11.68
N CYS A 739 8.28 44.01 -11.41
CA CYS A 739 8.56 45.27 -12.10
C CYS A 739 10.03 45.72 -11.92
N LEU A 740 10.56 45.62 -10.70
CA LEU A 740 11.96 45.94 -10.41
C LEU A 740 12.90 45.01 -11.16
N VAL A 741 12.61 43.70 -11.21
CA VAL A 741 13.39 42.72 -11.98
C VAL A 741 13.42 43.08 -13.46
N VAL A 742 12.29 43.48 -14.03
CA VAL A 742 12.24 43.93 -15.44
C VAL A 742 13.07 45.21 -15.64
N LEU A 743 12.99 46.18 -14.72
CA LEU A 743 13.74 47.43 -14.81
C LEU A 743 15.26 47.25 -14.68
N VAL A 744 15.72 46.43 -13.74
CA VAL A 744 17.14 46.07 -13.60
C VAL A 744 17.69 45.50 -14.91
N ASN A 745 16.89 44.69 -15.60
CA ASN A 745 17.25 44.03 -16.85
C ASN A 745 16.80 44.79 -18.10
N SER A 746 16.42 46.07 -17.96
CA SER A 746 15.99 46.94 -19.07
C SER A 746 17.08 47.16 -20.14
N GLY A 747 18.33 46.86 -19.81
CA GLY A 747 19.45 46.86 -20.75
C GLY A 747 19.29 45.86 -21.90
N ILE A 748 18.51 44.78 -21.73
CA ILE A 748 18.39 43.69 -22.71
C ILE A 748 17.66 44.14 -23.98
N VAL A 749 16.59 44.92 -23.84
CA VAL A 749 15.77 45.43 -24.95
C VAL A 749 15.58 46.93 -24.80
N SER A 750 15.61 47.68 -25.89
CA SER A 750 15.36 49.13 -25.82
C SER A 750 13.91 49.45 -25.44
N LYS A 751 13.72 50.54 -24.67
CA LYS A 751 12.43 51.16 -24.33
C LYS A 751 11.44 50.32 -23.49
N ILE A 752 11.88 49.24 -22.85
CA ILE A 752 11.02 48.44 -21.94
C ILE A 752 10.87 49.06 -20.54
N ASP A 753 11.69 50.07 -20.21
CA ASP A 753 11.67 50.79 -18.95
C ASP A 753 10.48 51.75 -18.81
N ILE A 754 10.05 52.36 -19.91
CA ILE A 754 9.03 53.42 -19.91
C ILE A 754 7.67 52.93 -19.36
N PRO A 755 7.06 51.84 -19.88
CA PRO A 755 5.74 51.41 -19.43
C PRO A 755 5.73 51.01 -17.95
N ILE A 756 6.85 50.45 -17.46
CA ILE A 756 6.99 50.02 -16.08
C ILE A 756 7.14 51.21 -15.13
N ARG A 757 7.93 52.23 -15.51
CA ARG A 757 8.08 53.45 -14.71
C ARG A 757 6.77 54.24 -14.62
N LEU A 758 5.99 54.29 -15.70
CA LEU A 758 4.65 54.87 -15.68
C LEU A 758 3.72 54.13 -14.72
N TYR A 759 3.70 52.81 -14.80
CA TYR A 759 2.94 51.96 -13.89
C TYR A 759 3.31 52.21 -12.41
N LEU A 760 4.61 52.24 -12.08
CA LEU A 760 5.09 52.48 -10.72
C LEU A 760 4.81 53.91 -10.22
N SER A 761 4.76 54.88 -11.13
CA SER A 761 4.35 56.25 -10.81
C SER A 761 2.86 56.30 -10.46
N GLU A 762 2.02 55.65 -11.25
CA GLU A 762 0.58 55.58 -11.00
C GLU A 762 0.25 54.79 -9.71
N LEU A 763 0.99 53.71 -9.46
CA LEU A 763 0.88 52.93 -8.24
C LEU A 763 1.24 53.77 -7.01
N LYS A 764 2.28 54.60 -7.07
CA LYS A 764 2.67 55.49 -5.97
C LYS A 764 1.50 56.38 -5.54
N VAL A 765 0.88 57.07 -6.51
CA VAL A 765 -0.26 57.96 -6.25
C VAL A 765 -1.43 57.20 -5.63
N LYS A 766 -1.73 55.99 -6.13
CA LYS A 766 -2.79 55.14 -5.58
C LYS A 766 -2.48 54.67 -4.16
N LEU A 767 -1.22 54.31 -3.88
CA LEU A 767 -0.80 53.92 -2.54
C LEU A 767 -0.93 55.07 -1.53
N GLU A 768 -0.56 56.28 -1.92
CA GLU A 768 -0.65 57.48 -1.07
C GLU A 768 -2.10 57.94 -0.84
N SER A 769 -3.01 57.69 -1.79
CA SER A 769 -4.38 58.21 -1.76
C SER A 769 -5.45 57.22 -1.28
N LEU A 770 -5.28 55.91 -1.49
CA LEU A 770 -6.35 54.93 -1.30
C LEU A 770 -6.18 54.01 -0.08
N PHE A 771 -5.01 53.99 0.55
CA PHE A 771 -4.72 53.01 1.61
C PHE A 771 -4.09 53.67 2.83
N ALA A 772 -4.71 53.51 4.00
CA ALA A 772 -4.17 54.00 5.28
C ALA A 772 -3.04 53.09 5.81
N ASP A 773 -3.13 51.78 5.56
CA ASP A 773 -2.26 50.75 6.15
C ASP A 773 -1.27 50.16 5.13
N VAL A 774 -0.48 51.01 4.46
CA VAL A 774 0.52 50.52 3.49
C VAL A 774 1.82 50.14 4.21
N PRO A 775 2.41 48.97 3.91
CA PRO A 775 3.74 48.62 4.42
C PRO A 775 4.79 49.69 4.11
N SER A 776 5.49 50.15 5.15
CA SER A 776 6.49 51.22 5.04
C SER A 776 7.59 50.88 4.04
N ARG A 777 8.04 49.61 4.01
CA ARG A 777 9.02 49.11 3.04
C ARG A 777 8.53 49.20 1.59
N LEU A 778 7.25 48.94 1.34
CA LEU A 778 6.67 48.99 0.00
C LEU A 778 6.55 50.44 -0.47
N MET A 779 6.07 51.33 0.41
CA MET A 779 6.01 52.78 0.14
C MET A 779 7.38 53.37 -0.17
N ALA A 780 8.37 53.06 0.68
CA ALA A 780 9.74 53.53 0.49
C ALA A 780 10.33 53.01 -0.84
N CYS A 781 10.10 51.74 -1.18
CA CYS A 781 10.56 51.15 -2.42
C CYS A 781 9.95 51.82 -3.66
N VAL A 782 8.62 51.99 -3.70
CA VAL A 782 7.93 52.62 -4.84
C VAL A 782 8.32 54.11 -4.94
N GLY A 783 8.53 54.80 -3.83
CA GLY A 783 9.05 56.17 -3.82
C GLY A 783 10.47 56.28 -4.38
N ALA A 784 11.38 55.41 -3.92
CA ALA A 784 12.77 55.40 -4.35
C ALA A 784 12.92 55.06 -5.84
N VAL A 785 12.15 54.08 -6.36
CA VAL A 785 12.31 53.65 -7.76
C VAL A 785 11.82 54.70 -8.75
N ASN A 786 10.83 55.51 -8.39
CA ASN A 786 10.39 56.63 -9.23
C ASN A 786 11.47 57.73 -9.35
N SER A 787 12.39 57.79 -8.39
CA SER A 787 13.54 58.71 -8.40
C SER A 787 14.80 58.10 -9.03
N ALA A 788 14.78 56.81 -9.38
CA ALA A 788 15.91 56.10 -9.97
C ALA A 788 16.22 56.63 -11.37
N LYS A 789 17.50 56.90 -11.64
CA LYS A 789 17.96 57.39 -12.96
C LYS A 789 18.56 56.27 -13.79
N ARG A 790 19.05 55.21 -13.14
CA ARG A 790 19.83 54.14 -13.77
C ARG A 790 19.42 52.77 -13.25
N PRO A 791 19.65 51.68 -14.02
CA PRO A 791 19.39 50.33 -13.56
C PRO A 791 20.10 49.95 -12.26
N ILE A 792 21.30 50.50 -12.01
CA ILE A 792 22.04 50.27 -10.76
C ILE A 792 21.31 50.79 -9.52
N ASP A 793 20.60 51.91 -9.64
CA ASP A 793 19.80 52.45 -8.53
C ASP A 793 18.69 51.44 -8.18
N VAL A 794 18.07 50.86 -9.21
CA VAL A 794 17.03 49.83 -9.06
C VAL A 794 17.57 48.54 -8.46
N VAL A 795 18.82 48.14 -8.78
CA VAL A 795 19.49 47.00 -8.12
C VAL A 795 19.55 47.23 -6.62
N ASN A 796 20.06 48.40 -6.19
CA ASN A 796 20.19 48.71 -4.77
C ASN A 796 18.83 48.77 -4.05
N ILE A 797 17.81 49.33 -4.71
CA ILE A 797 16.43 49.39 -4.19
C ILE A 797 15.85 47.98 -4.03
N LEU A 798 16.02 47.13 -5.05
CA LEU A 798 15.54 45.75 -5.03
C LEU A 798 16.27 44.93 -3.95
N GLU A 799 17.59 45.03 -3.82
CA GLU A 799 18.33 44.39 -2.73
C GLU A 799 17.85 44.87 -1.36
N GLY A 800 17.60 46.18 -1.20
CA GLY A 800 17.06 46.73 0.04
C GLY A 800 15.70 46.14 0.42
N LEU A 801 14.77 46.06 -0.54
CA LEU A 801 13.46 45.46 -0.32
C LEU A 801 13.55 43.97 0.04
N LEU A 802 14.34 43.20 -0.71
CA LEU A 802 14.52 41.77 -0.50
C LEU A 802 15.18 41.45 0.85
N LYS A 803 16.14 42.29 1.28
CA LYS A 803 16.81 42.17 2.57
C LYS A 803 15.86 42.45 3.74
N GLN A 804 15.04 43.51 3.64
CA GLN A 804 14.02 43.84 4.65
C GLN A 804 12.90 42.80 4.75
N ARG A 805 12.66 42.04 3.68
CA ARG A 805 11.64 40.98 3.64
C ARG A 805 12.17 39.68 4.27
N ASP A 806 13.11 39.02 3.61
CA ASP A 806 13.55 37.65 3.95
C ASP A 806 15.08 37.44 3.90
N ASP A 807 15.87 38.51 4.11
CA ASP A 807 17.34 38.47 3.96
C ASP A 807 17.78 37.82 2.61
N GLU A 808 17.06 38.18 1.53
CA GLU A 808 17.35 37.72 0.17
C GLU A 808 18.22 38.75 -0.58
N PHE A 809 19.00 38.26 -1.55
CA PHE A 809 19.90 39.05 -2.37
C PHE A 809 19.66 38.80 -3.85
N VAL A 810 20.06 39.77 -4.69
CA VAL A 810 20.09 39.58 -6.14
C VAL A 810 21.44 39.04 -6.59
N GLN A 811 21.45 38.32 -7.70
CA GLN A 811 22.63 37.71 -8.29
C GLN A 811 22.63 37.84 -9.81
N ASP A 812 23.81 37.79 -10.39
CA ASP A 812 24.01 37.76 -11.84
C ASP A 812 23.98 36.31 -12.32
N PHE A 813 23.03 36.00 -13.21
CA PHE A 813 22.86 34.69 -13.83
C PHE A 813 23.40 34.71 -15.26
N SER A 814 24.11 33.65 -15.63
CA SER A 814 24.64 33.47 -16.98
C SER A 814 24.58 32.01 -17.42
N TRP A 815 24.71 31.79 -18.73
CA TRP A 815 24.72 30.44 -19.29
C TRP A 815 26.15 29.91 -19.45
N GLU A 816 26.45 28.76 -18.86
CA GLU A 816 27.72 28.08 -19.05
C GLU A 816 27.56 26.83 -19.92
N ASN A 817 28.40 26.72 -20.96
CA ASN A 817 28.51 25.55 -21.80
C ASN A 817 29.68 24.69 -21.31
N SER A 818 29.43 23.70 -20.44
CA SER A 818 30.49 22.80 -19.99
C SER A 818 30.88 21.82 -21.10
N HIS A 819 32.19 21.57 -21.27
CA HIS A 819 32.70 20.54 -22.18
C HIS A 819 32.30 19.10 -21.75
N TYR A 820 31.95 18.89 -20.47
CA TYR A 820 31.54 17.59 -19.91
C TYR A 820 30.02 17.32 -19.97
N GLY A 821 29.26 18.12 -20.73
CA GLY A 821 27.85 17.86 -21.03
C GLY A 821 26.83 18.32 -19.98
N GLN A 822 27.24 19.03 -18.93
CA GLN A 822 26.36 19.71 -17.98
C GLN A 822 26.23 21.21 -18.33
N ASN A 823 25.50 21.53 -19.40
CA ASN A 823 25.11 22.92 -19.65
C ASN A 823 24.07 23.34 -18.61
N SER A 824 24.32 24.43 -17.91
CA SER A 824 23.44 24.91 -16.84
C SER A 824 23.51 26.41 -16.64
N ILE A 825 22.53 26.94 -15.92
CA ILE A 825 22.52 28.32 -15.45
C ILE A 825 23.44 28.41 -14.23
N ILE A 826 24.45 29.26 -14.31
CA ILE A 826 25.34 29.59 -13.20
C ILE A 826 24.98 30.96 -12.64
N PHE A 827 25.37 31.23 -11.40
CA PHE A 827 25.13 32.50 -10.74
C PHE A 827 26.36 32.99 -9.98
N GLN A 828 26.52 34.31 -9.93
CA GLN A 828 27.61 34.98 -9.23
C GLN A 828 27.13 36.28 -8.56
N ARG A 829 27.99 36.87 -7.73
CA ARG A 829 27.71 38.19 -7.14
C ARG A 829 27.55 39.24 -8.24
N VAL A 830 26.64 40.19 -8.01
CA VAL A 830 26.33 41.24 -8.98
C VAL A 830 27.58 42.06 -9.34
N TYR A 831 27.87 42.14 -10.64
CA TYR A 831 28.96 42.97 -11.14
C TYR A 831 28.45 44.40 -11.44
N HIS A 832 28.46 45.26 -10.42
CA HIS A 832 27.88 46.62 -10.47
C HIS A 832 28.37 47.49 -11.64
N LYS A 833 29.61 47.32 -12.10
CA LYS A 833 30.16 48.11 -13.22
C LYS A 833 29.45 47.87 -14.55
N ARG A 834 28.75 46.75 -14.74
CA ARG A 834 28.00 46.45 -15.99
C ARG A 834 26.81 47.39 -16.24
N PHE A 835 26.37 48.10 -15.21
CA PHE A 835 25.29 49.09 -15.29
C PHE A 835 25.83 50.52 -15.57
N GLY A 836 27.10 50.64 -15.95
CA GLY A 836 27.94 51.84 -15.94
C GLY A 836 27.61 52.98 -16.91
N GLU A 837 26.78 52.78 -17.94
CA GLU A 837 26.67 53.78 -19.03
C GLU A 837 25.25 54.15 -19.47
N ARG A 838 24.23 53.31 -19.19
CA ARG A 838 22.88 53.49 -19.73
C ARG A 838 21.91 54.05 -18.69
N ALA A 839 21.44 55.28 -18.90
CA ALA A 839 20.36 55.89 -18.13
C ALA A 839 18.98 55.40 -18.61
N PHE A 840 17.97 55.52 -17.75
CA PHE A 840 16.58 55.33 -18.16
C PHE A 840 16.13 56.41 -19.13
N SER A 841 15.17 56.07 -19.98
CA SER A 841 14.57 57.00 -20.93
C SER A 841 13.81 58.11 -20.18
N PRO A 842 13.87 59.38 -20.63
CA PRO A 842 13.06 60.45 -20.05
C PRO A 842 11.56 60.14 -20.18
N LEU A 843 10.78 60.43 -19.13
CA LEU A 843 9.32 60.23 -19.14
C LEU A 843 8.60 61.27 -20.01
N GLU A 844 9.23 62.41 -20.32
CA GLU A 844 8.63 63.54 -21.06
C GLU A 844 8.49 63.29 -22.58
N ASN A 845 9.18 62.29 -23.14
CA ASN A 845 9.17 61.97 -24.58
C ASN A 845 7.95 61.11 -25.03
N LEU A 846 6.86 61.11 -24.27
CA LEU A 846 5.72 60.19 -24.48
C LEU A 846 4.75 60.62 -25.58
N ASN A 847 4.63 61.92 -25.89
CA ASN A 847 3.56 62.43 -26.74
C ASN A 847 3.83 62.39 -28.25
N GLU A 848 5.10 62.25 -28.68
CA GLU A 848 5.47 62.20 -30.10
C GLU A 848 5.67 60.76 -30.64
N GLU A 849 5.83 59.76 -29.76
CA GLU A 849 6.11 58.37 -30.17
C GLU A 849 4.92 57.40 -30.05
N THR A 850 3.84 57.75 -29.34
CA THR A 850 2.62 56.92 -29.25
C THR A 850 2.03 56.64 -30.63
N SER A 851 2.06 57.62 -31.54
CA SER A 851 1.61 57.47 -32.93
C SER A 851 2.55 56.62 -33.79
N PHE A 852 3.87 56.67 -33.55
CA PHE A 852 4.88 55.92 -34.31
C PHE A 852 5.05 54.47 -33.81
N GLN A 853 4.79 54.21 -32.51
CA GLN A 853 4.80 52.87 -31.92
C GLN A 853 3.51 52.08 -32.22
N GLU A 854 2.35 52.72 -32.31
CA GLU A 854 1.12 52.06 -32.76
C GLU A 854 1.24 51.52 -34.19
N GLN A 855 1.86 52.27 -35.12
CA GLN A 855 2.10 51.84 -36.50
C GLN A 855 3.19 50.75 -36.61
N LYS A 856 4.29 50.85 -35.85
CA LYS A 856 5.36 49.84 -35.90
C LYS A 856 5.02 48.55 -35.14
N MET A 857 4.22 48.64 -34.08
CA MET A 857 3.65 47.46 -33.42
C MET A 857 2.55 46.81 -34.26
N ALA A 858 1.78 47.55 -35.06
CA ALA A 858 0.85 46.97 -36.03
C ALA A 858 1.58 46.11 -37.09
N ASP A 859 2.70 46.59 -37.65
CA ASP A 859 3.53 45.83 -38.59
C ASP A 859 4.26 44.63 -37.95
N GLU A 860 4.61 44.71 -36.64
CA GLU A 860 5.23 43.60 -35.89
C GLU A 860 4.19 42.60 -35.31
N HIS A 861 2.93 43.01 -35.15
CA HIS A 861 1.79 42.17 -34.76
C HIS A 861 1.39 41.19 -35.89
N GLU A 862 1.56 41.59 -37.15
CA GLU A 862 1.35 40.73 -38.33
C GLU A 862 2.22 39.44 -38.27
N TYR A 863 3.37 39.46 -37.57
CA TYR A 863 4.27 38.29 -37.46
C TYR A 863 3.79 37.20 -36.48
N PHE A 864 2.91 37.54 -35.53
CA PHE A 864 2.26 36.58 -34.63
C PHE A 864 0.78 36.35 -34.99
N GLU A 865 0.24 37.07 -35.97
CA GLU A 865 -1.11 36.89 -36.48
C GLU A 865 -1.19 35.73 -37.47
N ASN A 866 -1.21 34.54 -36.89
CA ASN A 866 -2.02 33.48 -37.46
C ASN A 866 -3.45 33.70 -36.91
N THR A 867 -4.43 33.94 -37.79
CA THR A 867 -5.83 34.16 -37.40
C THR A 867 -6.33 33.03 -36.49
N VAL A 868 -7.43 33.25 -35.76
CA VAL A 868 -8.11 32.19 -34.98
C VAL A 868 -8.30 30.90 -35.80
N GLU A 869 -8.56 31.07 -37.10
CA GLU A 869 -8.70 30.00 -38.09
C GLU A 869 -7.40 29.22 -38.29
N GLU A 870 -6.26 29.89 -38.41
CA GLU A 870 -4.97 29.23 -38.61
C GLU A 870 -4.51 28.40 -37.43
N VAL A 871 -4.88 28.72 -36.18
CA VAL A 871 -4.54 27.85 -35.03
C VAL A 871 -5.41 26.62 -34.97
N ILE A 872 -6.68 26.70 -35.37
CA ILE A 872 -7.53 25.52 -35.53
C ILE A 872 -7.02 24.67 -36.69
N VAL A 873 -6.57 25.27 -37.80
CA VAL A 873 -5.97 24.57 -38.95
C VAL A 873 -4.58 23.98 -38.62
N GLN A 874 -3.73 24.70 -37.89
CA GLN A 874 -2.42 24.23 -37.42
C GLN A 874 -2.60 23.07 -36.43
N ARG A 875 -3.60 23.16 -35.54
CA ARG A 875 -4.02 22.05 -34.66
C ARG A 875 -4.54 20.88 -35.47
N GLN A 876 -5.41 21.08 -36.46
CA GLN A 876 -5.87 20.00 -37.34
C GLN A 876 -4.70 19.36 -38.09
N ARG A 877 -3.73 20.14 -38.60
CA ARG A 877 -2.52 19.61 -39.23
C ARG A 877 -1.64 18.85 -38.24
N ASN A 878 -1.46 19.36 -37.02
CA ASN A 878 -0.64 18.72 -35.99
C ASN A 878 -1.32 17.48 -35.39
N GLN A 879 -2.64 17.50 -35.24
CA GLN A 879 -3.45 16.40 -34.75
C GLN A 879 -3.56 15.31 -35.82
N LYS A 880 -3.88 15.66 -37.08
CA LYS A 880 -3.81 14.74 -38.22
C LYS A 880 -2.39 14.19 -38.41
N ARG A 881 -1.34 14.99 -38.20
CA ARG A 881 0.04 14.47 -38.19
C ARG A 881 0.29 13.52 -37.02
N LYS A 882 -0.16 13.83 -35.80
CA LYS A 882 0.00 12.95 -34.62
C LYS A 882 -0.78 11.66 -34.78
N GLU A 883 -2.02 11.71 -35.26
CA GLU A 883 -2.86 10.56 -35.60
C GLU A 883 -2.26 9.77 -36.76
N ALA A 884 -1.80 10.42 -37.84
CA ALA A 884 -1.09 9.75 -38.93
C ALA A 884 0.21 9.12 -38.45
N THR A 885 0.92 9.75 -37.52
CA THR A 885 2.15 9.20 -36.92
C THR A 885 1.81 8.07 -35.97
N GLN A 886 0.74 8.15 -35.18
CA GLN A 886 0.23 7.05 -34.35
C GLN A 886 -0.29 5.89 -35.19
N ILE A 887 -0.96 6.15 -36.31
CA ILE A 887 -1.42 5.16 -37.27
C ILE A 887 -0.21 4.55 -37.96
N ARG A 888 0.80 5.34 -38.35
CA ARG A 888 2.09 4.84 -38.85
C ARG A 888 2.82 4.02 -37.81
N TRP A 889 2.83 4.43 -36.54
CA TRP A 889 3.42 3.69 -35.43
C TRP A 889 2.61 2.44 -35.13
N ARG A 890 1.28 2.46 -35.18
CA ARG A 890 0.40 1.28 -35.02
C ARG A 890 0.53 0.35 -36.21
N LYS A 891 0.69 0.86 -37.43
CA LYS A 891 0.99 0.07 -38.64
C LYS A 891 2.41 -0.48 -38.58
N ALA A 892 3.38 0.28 -38.09
CA ALA A 892 4.74 -0.16 -37.85
C ALA A 892 4.81 -1.16 -36.69
N PHE A 893 4.03 -0.97 -35.61
CA PHE A 893 3.90 -1.89 -34.50
C PHE A 893 3.13 -3.13 -34.92
N ARG A 894 2.12 -3.02 -35.78
CA ARG A 894 1.41 -4.15 -36.38
C ARG A 894 2.29 -4.86 -37.38
N LYS A 895 3.12 -4.16 -38.16
CA LYS A 895 4.13 -4.75 -39.05
C LYS A 895 5.27 -5.37 -38.27
N VAL A 896 5.72 -4.76 -37.18
CA VAL A 896 6.70 -5.35 -36.25
C VAL A 896 6.06 -6.52 -35.56
N MET A 897 4.83 -6.44 -35.06
CA MET A 897 4.10 -7.57 -34.47
C MET A 897 3.81 -8.65 -35.49
N LEU A 898 3.48 -8.32 -36.75
CA LEU A 898 3.36 -9.29 -37.84
C LEU A 898 4.73 -9.88 -38.14
N CYS A 899 5.80 -9.10 -38.27
CA CYS A 899 7.16 -9.60 -38.41
C CYS A 899 7.54 -10.46 -37.20
N LEU A 900 7.14 -10.13 -35.98
CA LEU A 900 7.37 -10.89 -34.76
C LEU A 900 6.49 -12.14 -34.67
N ARG A 901 5.34 -12.16 -35.35
CA ARG A 901 4.37 -13.28 -35.49
C ARG A 901 4.66 -14.14 -36.73
N MET A 902 5.40 -13.61 -37.71
CA MET A 902 6.01 -14.32 -38.83
C MET A 902 7.40 -14.84 -38.42
N LEU A 903 8.04 -14.20 -37.44
CA LEU A 903 9.16 -14.70 -36.65
C LEU A 903 8.68 -15.50 -35.42
N SER A 904 7.37 -15.65 -35.16
CA SER A 904 6.92 -16.49 -34.03
C SER A 904 7.15 -17.99 -34.25
N PRO A 905 7.16 -18.55 -35.47
CA PRO A 905 7.72 -19.89 -35.69
C PRO A 905 9.20 -19.96 -35.26
N LEU A 906 9.97 -18.88 -35.40
CA LEU A 906 11.37 -18.78 -34.97
C LEU A 906 11.56 -18.44 -33.48
N ARG A 907 10.58 -17.81 -32.81
CA ARG A 907 10.62 -17.50 -31.36
C ARG A 907 9.97 -18.56 -30.48
N VAL A 908 9.03 -19.35 -31.00
CA VAL A 908 8.52 -20.55 -30.31
C VAL A 908 9.57 -21.67 -30.29
N ALA A 909 10.52 -21.66 -31.25
CA ALA A 909 11.73 -22.49 -31.20
C ALA A 909 12.70 -22.14 -30.05
N ALA A 910 12.63 -20.93 -29.49
CA ALA A 910 13.56 -20.47 -28.44
C ALA A 910 13.13 -20.83 -27.01
N ARG A 911 11.97 -21.45 -26.79
CA ARG A 911 11.48 -21.79 -25.43
C ARG A 911 11.51 -23.28 -25.07
N ASN A 912 11.87 -24.16 -25.99
CA ASN A 912 12.15 -25.58 -25.73
C ASN A 912 13.38 -26.04 -26.52
N THR A 913 14.53 -25.37 -26.33
CA THR A 913 15.81 -25.83 -26.88
C THR A 913 16.21 -27.13 -26.19
N SER A 914 16.66 -28.15 -26.95
CA SER A 914 17.14 -29.41 -26.36
C SER A 914 18.58 -29.29 -25.84
N PHE A 915 19.18 -28.10 -25.99
CA PHE A 915 20.53 -27.77 -25.56
C PHE A 915 20.66 -27.67 -24.02
N ILE A 916 21.54 -28.49 -23.44
CA ILE A 916 21.88 -28.45 -22.01
C ILE A 916 23.08 -27.50 -21.83
N PRO A 917 22.92 -26.38 -21.09
CA PRO A 917 24.01 -25.42 -20.90
C PRO A 917 25.09 -25.96 -19.96
N ALA A 918 26.35 -25.58 -20.20
CA ALA A 918 27.46 -25.85 -19.28
C ALA A 918 27.39 -24.87 -18.10
N VAL A 919 27.52 -25.37 -16.88
CA VAL A 919 27.38 -24.56 -15.65
C VAL A 919 28.73 -24.24 -15.04
N VAL A 920 28.93 -22.98 -14.66
CA VAL A 920 30.05 -22.54 -13.81
C VAL A 920 29.50 -22.28 -12.42
N ASN A 921 29.95 -23.06 -11.44
CA ASN A 921 29.55 -22.90 -10.04
C ASN A 921 30.80 -22.84 -9.14
N ASN A 922 30.60 -22.62 -7.84
CA ASN A 922 31.69 -22.48 -6.88
C ASN A 922 32.49 -23.79 -6.64
N LYS A 923 32.13 -24.89 -7.31
CA LYS A 923 32.83 -26.19 -7.22
C LYS A 923 33.59 -26.53 -8.50
N ARG A 924 33.04 -26.20 -9.68
CA ARG A 924 33.69 -26.45 -10.97
C ARG A 924 33.21 -25.50 -12.07
N CYS A 925 34.05 -25.32 -13.09
CA CYS A 925 33.73 -24.67 -14.35
C CYS A 925 33.56 -25.73 -15.44
N GLU A 926 32.34 -26.00 -15.91
CA GLU A 926 32.10 -27.00 -16.98
C GLU A 926 32.51 -26.52 -18.38
N ILE A 927 32.87 -25.24 -18.54
CA ILE A 927 33.37 -24.68 -19.80
C ILE A 927 34.88 -25.00 -19.97
N CYS A 928 35.62 -24.99 -18.86
CA CYS A 928 37.07 -25.15 -18.83
C CYS A 928 37.54 -26.43 -18.13
N GLY A 929 36.67 -27.11 -17.39
CA GLY A 929 36.99 -28.35 -16.66
C GLY A 929 37.61 -28.16 -15.29
N VAL A 930 37.83 -26.91 -14.88
CA VAL A 930 38.55 -26.57 -13.65
C VAL A 930 37.68 -26.83 -12.42
N VAL A 931 38.20 -27.54 -11.43
CA VAL A 931 37.57 -27.75 -10.12
C VAL A 931 38.18 -26.78 -9.11
N PHE A 932 37.34 -26.04 -8.38
CA PHE A 932 37.79 -25.05 -7.39
C PHE A 932 37.95 -25.73 -6.02
N ARG A 933 39.06 -25.46 -5.31
CA ARG A 933 39.24 -25.92 -3.92
C ARG A 933 38.32 -25.11 -2.99
N LYS A 934 37.67 -25.78 -2.02
CA LYS A 934 36.88 -25.11 -0.97
C LYS A 934 37.83 -24.36 -0.03
N TYR A 935 37.59 -23.06 0.20
CA TYR A 935 38.16 -22.36 1.35
C TYR A 935 37.39 -22.80 2.61
N VAL A 936 38.10 -23.45 3.54
CA VAL A 936 37.66 -23.59 4.94
C VAL A 936 37.89 -22.22 5.58
N THR A 937 36.88 -21.65 6.21
CA THR A 937 37.01 -20.39 6.94
C THR A 937 37.75 -20.62 8.26
N ALA A 938 38.53 -19.64 8.74
CA ALA A 938 39.27 -19.74 10.01
C ALA A 938 38.37 -20.06 11.23
N GLU A 939 37.06 -19.81 11.14
CA GLU A 939 36.05 -20.20 12.15
C GLU A 939 35.71 -21.70 12.12
N GLU A 940 35.97 -22.40 11.00
CA GLU A 940 35.84 -23.86 10.87
C GLU A 940 37.15 -24.58 11.24
N GLU A 941 38.32 -23.92 11.17
CA GLU A 941 39.60 -24.47 11.65
C GLU A 941 39.65 -24.63 13.17
N GLU A 942 39.03 -23.72 13.94
CA GLU A 942 38.89 -23.87 15.41
C GLU A 942 37.88 -24.96 15.80
N GLN A 943 36.90 -25.26 14.93
CA GLN A 943 35.93 -26.34 15.17
C GLN A 943 36.41 -27.71 14.66
N GLN A 944 37.34 -27.74 13.70
CA GLN A 944 37.93 -28.99 13.17
C GLN A 944 39.17 -29.44 13.94
N GLN A 945 39.81 -28.59 14.75
CA GLN A 945 40.90 -29.00 15.67
C GLN A 945 40.45 -29.82 16.89
N GLN A 946 39.14 -30.08 17.06
CA GLN A 946 38.63 -30.94 18.14
C GLN A 946 38.07 -32.30 17.66
N GLN A 947 38.02 -32.57 16.36
CA GLN A 947 37.50 -33.84 15.85
C GLN A 947 38.21 -34.23 14.55
N THR A 948 39.32 -34.97 14.66
CA THR A 948 39.70 -36.09 13.75
C THR A 948 41.08 -36.63 14.13
N GLU A 949 41.11 -37.64 15.00
CA GLU A 949 42.03 -38.76 14.85
C GLU A 949 41.33 -39.83 13.99
N ASP A 950 42.12 -40.53 13.18
CA ASP A 950 41.82 -41.73 12.39
C ASP A 950 41.52 -41.58 10.88
N GLU A 951 42.58 -41.91 10.12
CA GLU A 951 42.61 -42.89 9.01
C GLU A 951 42.41 -42.43 7.53
N PRO A 952 42.96 -43.17 6.54
CA PRO A 952 44.26 -42.83 5.94
C PRO A 952 44.23 -42.53 4.44
N ASP A 953 45.37 -42.00 4.02
CA ASP A 953 45.80 -41.53 2.70
C ASP A 953 45.78 -42.63 1.61
N VAL A 954 45.18 -42.34 0.45
CA VAL A 954 45.43 -43.03 -0.83
C VAL A 954 45.52 -41.99 -1.93
N SER A 955 46.75 -41.68 -2.31
CA SER A 955 47.14 -40.86 -3.45
C SER A 955 47.13 -41.70 -4.74
N GLU A 956 46.39 -41.25 -5.76
CA GLU A 956 46.70 -41.56 -7.16
C GLU A 956 46.91 -40.23 -7.90
N GLU A 957 48.18 -39.99 -8.25
CA GLU A 957 48.64 -38.89 -9.09
C GLU A 957 48.18 -39.10 -10.54
N SER A 958 47.63 -38.06 -11.16
CA SER A 958 47.62 -37.93 -12.61
C SER A 958 48.01 -36.50 -12.99
N ASP A 959 49.09 -36.44 -13.76
CA ASP A 959 49.77 -35.24 -14.24
C ASP A 959 48.82 -34.29 -14.97
N MET A 960 48.67 -33.06 -14.45
CA MET A 960 48.11 -31.93 -15.19
C MET A 960 48.96 -30.67 -14.92
N PRO A 961 49.20 -29.86 -15.96
CA PRO A 961 50.26 -28.85 -15.98
C PRO A 961 50.03 -27.74 -14.95
N GLU A 962 51.13 -27.37 -14.29
CA GLU A 962 51.27 -26.24 -13.39
C GLU A 962 50.71 -24.96 -14.03
N HIS A 963 49.58 -24.49 -13.53
CA HIS A 963 49.10 -23.13 -13.78
C HIS A 963 48.81 -22.44 -12.46
N GLU A 964 49.64 -21.44 -12.20
CA GLU A 964 49.64 -20.52 -11.08
C GLU A 964 48.28 -19.81 -10.91
N ASP A 965 47.86 -19.72 -9.65
CA ASP A 965 47.00 -18.69 -9.06
C ASP A 965 45.61 -18.42 -9.65
N ALA A 966 44.66 -19.33 -9.39
CA ALA A 966 43.25 -18.93 -9.25
C ALA A 966 42.49 -19.84 -8.27
N THR A 967 42.62 -19.59 -6.96
CA THR A 967 41.90 -20.36 -5.93
C THR A 967 40.41 -20.00 -5.79
N THR A 968 39.86 -19.06 -6.59
CA THR A 968 38.46 -18.63 -6.50
C THR A 968 37.76 -18.57 -7.86
N THR A 969 36.45 -18.86 -7.91
CA THR A 969 35.61 -18.80 -9.13
C THR A 969 35.77 -17.48 -9.87
N LYS A 970 35.82 -16.35 -9.14
CA LYS A 970 35.98 -15.01 -9.71
C LYS A 970 37.36 -14.79 -10.31
N GLY A 971 38.42 -15.35 -9.70
CA GLY A 971 39.78 -15.30 -10.26
C GLY A 971 39.86 -16.06 -11.58
N HIS A 972 39.33 -17.28 -11.61
CA HIS A 972 39.33 -18.12 -12.82
C HIS A 972 38.56 -17.49 -13.98
N CYS A 973 37.39 -16.89 -13.72
CA CYS A 973 36.58 -16.27 -14.76
C CYS A 973 37.26 -15.05 -15.43
N ASN A 974 38.30 -14.49 -14.82
CA ASN A 974 39.04 -13.34 -15.35
C ASN A 974 40.30 -13.75 -16.15
N LEU A 975 40.66 -15.04 -16.20
CA LEU A 975 41.80 -15.52 -16.98
C LEU A 975 41.51 -15.44 -18.49
N GLU A 976 42.49 -15.00 -19.28
CA GLU A 976 42.37 -14.93 -20.76
C GLU A 976 42.01 -16.30 -21.36
N ASN A 977 42.61 -17.38 -20.85
CA ASN A 977 42.31 -18.76 -21.25
C ASN A 977 40.84 -19.14 -21.00
N HIS A 978 40.22 -18.64 -19.91
CA HIS A 978 38.80 -18.85 -19.65
C HIS A 978 37.95 -18.06 -20.64
N MET A 979 38.27 -16.79 -20.86
CA MET A 979 37.54 -15.94 -21.82
C MET A 979 37.56 -16.54 -23.23
N GLN A 980 38.69 -17.11 -23.66
CA GLN A 980 38.80 -17.77 -24.96
C GLN A 980 37.92 -19.04 -25.05
N ARG A 981 37.92 -19.88 -24.01
CA ARG A 981 37.02 -21.05 -23.91
C ARG A 981 35.54 -20.65 -23.86
N VAL A 982 35.21 -19.51 -23.25
CA VAL A 982 33.84 -18.96 -23.24
C VAL A 982 33.41 -18.53 -24.64
N ILE A 983 34.30 -17.94 -25.43
CA ILE A 983 34.02 -17.59 -26.84
C ILE A 983 33.75 -18.87 -27.63
N GLU A 984 34.61 -19.87 -27.53
CA GLU A 984 34.44 -21.16 -28.22
C GLU A 984 33.13 -21.87 -27.84
N TYR A 985 32.78 -21.86 -26.55
CA TYR A 985 31.52 -22.39 -26.04
C TYR A 985 30.31 -21.58 -26.56
N SER A 986 30.42 -20.25 -26.60
CA SER A 986 29.36 -19.38 -27.11
C SER A 986 29.11 -19.62 -28.61
N ASP A 987 30.17 -19.83 -29.38
CA ASP A 987 30.09 -20.19 -30.80
C ASP A 987 29.54 -21.59 -31.00
N TYR A 988 29.83 -22.54 -30.11
CA TYR A 988 29.22 -23.89 -30.12
C TYR A 988 27.74 -23.84 -29.80
N ARG A 989 27.35 -23.06 -28.78
CA ARG A 989 25.95 -22.87 -28.41
C ARG A 989 25.16 -22.22 -29.54
N ALA A 990 25.70 -21.18 -30.17
CA ALA A 990 25.08 -20.54 -31.31
C ALA A 990 24.92 -21.54 -32.47
N PHE A 991 25.96 -22.32 -32.78
CA PHE A 991 25.92 -23.38 -33.79
C PHE A 991 24.83 -24.43 -33.48
N PHE A 992 24.78 -24.98 -32.27
CA PHE A 992 23.78 -25.99 -31.88
C PHE A 992 22.35 -25.47 -32.06
N GLN A 993 22.10 -24.23 -31.60
CA GLN A 993 20.80 -23.59 -31.70
C GLN A 993 20.35 -23.33 -33.15
N HIS A 994 21.29 -23.05 -34.06
CA HIS A 994 20.98 -22.74 -35.46
C HIS A 994 20.95 -23.98 -36.36
N SER A 995 21.77 -25.00 -36.08
CA SER A 995 22.01 -26.12 -37.00
C SER A 995 21.51 -27.48 -36.49
N VAL A 996 21.30 -27.66 -35.19
CA VAL A 996 20.92 -28.98 -34.60
C VAL A 996 19.53 -28.94 -33.97
N ASP A 997 19.23 -27.91 -33.17
CA ASP A 997 17.93 -27.75 -32.51
C ASP A 997 16.73 -27.74 -33.49
N PRO A 998 16.79 -27.07 -34.67
CA PRO A 998 15.70 -27.11 -35.64
C PRO A 998 15.38 -28.51 -36.16
N VAL A 999 16.42 -29.33 -36.35
CA VAL A 999 16.28 -30.71 -36.85
C VAL A 999 15.68 -31.62 -35.76
N LEU A 1000 16.15 -31.50 -34.52
CA LEU A 1000 15.55 -32.22 -33.37
C LEU A 1000 14.10 -31.80 -33.11
N TRP A 1001 13.76 -30.53 -33.35
CA TRP A 1001 12.39 -30.06 -33.21
C TRP A 1001 11.48 -30.65 -34.30
N GLN A 1002 11.94 -30.64 -35.56
CA GLN A 1002 11.23 -31.31 -36.66
C GLN A 1002 11.05 -32.81 -36.37
N ALA A 1003 12.05 -33.49 -35.82
CA ALA A 1003 11.94 -34.88 -35.42
C ALA A 1003 10.82 -35.12 -34.39
N LYS A 1004 10.71 -34.27 -33.36
CA LYS A 1004 9.62 -34.35 -32.37
C LYS A 1004 8.24 -34.15 -33.00
N GLU A 1005 8.12 -33.25 -33.97
CA GLU A 1005 6.84 -33.00 -34.66
C GLU A 1005 6.46 -34.15 -35.58
N VAL A 1006 7.41 -34.67 -36.37
CA VAL A 1006 7.22 -35.87 -37.19
C VAL A 1006 6.87 -37.08 -36.33
N LYS A 1007 7.51 -37.25 -35.16
CA LYS A 1007 7.21 -38.31 -34.18
C LYS A 1007 5.78 -38.20 -33.62
N LYS A 1008 5.27 -36.97 -33.44
CA LYS A 1008 3.89 -36.71 -33.01
C LYS A 1008 2.88 -37.06 -34.12
N ASN A 1009 3.18 -36.70 -35.36
CA ASN A 1009 2.35 -37.04 -36.52
C ASN A 1009 2.35 -38.55 -36.78
N LEU A 1010 3.52 -39.19 -36.64
CA LEU A 1010 3.65 -40.64 -36.71
C LEU A 1010 2.78 -41.31 -35.65
N LYS A 1011 2.75 -40.85 -34.38
CA LYS A 1011 1.92 -41.41 -33.28
C LYS A 1011 0.43 -41.51 -33.60
N LEU A 1012 -0.10 -40.67 -34.47
CA LEU A 1012 -1.51 -40.66 -34.87
C LEU A 1012 -1.84 -41.67 -35.98
N ALA A 1013 -0.84 -42.17 -36.71
CA ALA A 1013 -1.03 -43.18 -37.77
C ALA A 1013 -0.92 -44.60 -37.18
N THR A 1014 -1.97 -45.42 -37.33
CA THR A 1014 -2.09 -46.79 -36.81
C THR A 1014 -1.76 -47.86 -37.87
N LEU A 1015 -0.62 -47.74 -38.55
CA LEU A 1015 -0.18 -48.71 -39.57
C LEU A 1015 1.19 -49.33 -39.19
N ASP A 1016 1.32 -50.65 -39.34
CA ASP A 1016 2.50 -51.46 -38.95
C ASP A 1016 3.84 -51.09 -39.62
N PRO A 1017 3.92 -50.65 -40.89
CA PRO A 1017 5.20 -50.26 -41.52
C PRO A 1017 5.88 -49.06 -40.83
N LEU A 1018 5.12 -48.23 -40.11
CA LEU A 1018 5.60 -47.00 -39.49
C LEU A 1018 6.23 -47.23 -38.10
N GLN A 1019 6.13 -48.42 -37.51
CA GLN A 1019 6.80 -48.72 -36.24
C GLN A 1019 8.33 -48.79 -36.36
N GLN A 1020 8.84 -49.33 -37.48
CA GLN A 1020 10.27 -49.47 -37.71
C GLN A 1020 10.93 -48.09 -37.90
N GLU A 1021 10.27 -47.19 -38.63
CA GLU A 1021 10.71 -45.80 -38.83
C GLU A 1021 10.67 -45.00 -37.52
N ARG A 1022 9.68 -45.22 -36.63
CA ARG A 1022 9.65 -44.58 -35.30
C ARG A 1022 10.80 -45.01 -34.39
N LYS A 1023 11.21 -46.29 -34.46
CA LYS A 1023 12.36 -46.80 -33.70
C LYS A 1023 13.66 -46.16 -34.19
N LYS A 1024 13.88 -46.20 -35.51
CA LYS A 1024 15.06 -45.58 -36.15
C LYS A 1024 15.14 -44.07 -35.91
N LEU A 1025 14.00 -43.37 -35.92
CA LEU A 1025 13.94 -41.95 -35.55
C LEU A 1025 14.42 -41.69 -34.12
N SER A 1026 14.01 -42.55 -33.18
CA SER A 1026 14.39 -42.41 -31.77
C SER A 1026 15.86 -42.76 -31.51
N GLU A 1027 16.43 -43.69 -32.29
CA GLU A 1027 17.86 -44.02 -32.26
C GLU A 1027 18.71 -42.84 -32.77
N LEU A 1028 18.34 -42.22 -33.88
CA LEU A 1028 19.05 -41.06 -34.42
C LEU A 1028 18.94 -39.81 -33.52
N GLU A 1029 17.79 -39.59 -32.87
CA GLU A 1029 17.65 -38.55 -31.84
C GLU A 1029 18.62 -38.80 -30.67
N LYS A 1030 18.75 -40.06 -30.24
CA LYS A 1030 19.64 -40.45 -29.14
C LYS A 1030 21.11 -40.30 -29.51
N ASP A 1031 21.50 -40.68 -30.73
CA ASP A 1031 22.87 -40.49 -31.24
C ASP A 1031 23.32 -39.02 -31.17
N ILE A 1032 22.43 -38.08 -31.51
CA ILE A 1032 22.72 -36.64 -31.44
C ILE A 1032 22.86 -36.19 -29.97
N THR A 1033 21.99 -36.66 -29.06
CA THR A 1033 22.09 -36.31 -27.65
C THR A 1033 23.36 -36.86 -27.00
N ASP A 1034 23.71 -38.11 -27.30
CA ASP A 1034 24.90 -38.78 -26.75
C ASP A 1034 26.17 -38.12 -27.29
N THR A 1035 26.19 -37.72 -28.58
CA THR A 1035 27.30 -36.97 -29.19
C THR A 1035 27.43 -35.57 -28.57
N ALA A 1036 26.32 -34.86 -28.32
CA ALA A 1036 26.33 -33.56 -27.67
C ALA A 1036 26.83 -33.63 -26.22
N GLU A 1037 26.49 -34.69 -25.50
CA GLU A 1037 26.98 -34.95 -24.15
C GLU A 1037 28.47 -35.32 -24.14
N PHE A 1038 28.93 -36.11 -25.09
CA PHE A 1038 30.36 -36.41 -25.27
C PHE A 1038 31.19 -35.14 -25.52
N ILE A 1039 30.72 -34.23 -26.38
CA ILE A 1039 31.39 -32.94 -26.63
C ILE A 1039 31.44 -32.10 -25.35
N ARG A 1040 30.37 -32.13 -24.55
CA ARG A 1040 30.29 -31.42 -23.26
C ARG A 1040 31.28 -31.98 -22.24
N GLN A 1041 31.42 -33.30 -22.15
CA GLN A 1041 32.34 -33.96 -21.21
C GLN A 1041 33.81 -33.78 -21.62
N THR A 1042 34.10 -33.79 -22.93
CA THR A 1042 35.47 -33.63 -23.46
C THR A 1042 35.87 -32.16 -23.66
N MET A 1043 34.93 -31.22 -23.51
CA MET A 1043 35.13 -29.76 -23.69
C MET A 1043 35.71 -29.38 -25.05
N ASN A 1044 35.49 -30.22 -26.06
CA ASN A 1044 36.02 -30.03 -27.41
C ASN A 1044 35.02 -29.25 -28.28
N TRP A 1045 34.74 -28.00 -27.87
CA TRP A 1045 33.66 -27.16 -28.39
C TRP A 1045 33.78 -26.83 -29.88
N GLN A 1046 35.00 -26.79 -30.42
CA GLN A 1046 35.24 -26.52 -31.84
C GLN A 1046 35.23 -27.79 -32.68
N ALA A 1047 36.05 -28.81 -32.35
CA ALA A 1047 36.15 -30.02 -33.18
C ALA A 1047 34.89 -30.90 -33.10
N GLY A 1048 34.10 -30.78 -32.03
CA GLY A 1048 32.82 -31.47 -31.88
C GLY A 1048 31.72 -31.00 -32.85
N LYS A 1049 31.83 -29.79 -33.42
CA LYS A 1049 30.78 -29.22 -34.30
C LYS A 1049 30.58 -30.04 -35.57
N ASP A 1050 31.67 -30.47 -36.20
CA ASP A 1050 31.61 -31.21 -37.46
C ASP A 1050 31.00 -32.60 -37.28
N LEU A 1051 31.34 -33.27 -36.17
CA LEU A 1051 30.75 -34.56 -35.79
C LEU A 1051 29.24 -34.43 -35.54
N LEU A 1052 28.85 -33.40 -34.79
CA LEU A 1052 27.44 -33.15 -34.47
C LEU A 1052 26.64 -32.70 -35.72
N LEU A 1053 27.25 -31.94 -36.62
CA LEU A 1053 26.65 -31.54 -37.89
C LEU A 1053 26.39 -32.74 -38.80
N SER A 1054 27.33 -33.70 -38.85
CA SER A 1054 27.16 -34.93 -39.61
C SER A 1054 25.95 -35.73 -39.13
N LYS A 1055 25.80 -35.88 -37.81
CA LYS A 1055 24.67 -36.57 -37.19
C LYS A 1055 23.34 -35.83 -37.38
N ALA A 1056 23.35 -34.50 -37.29
CA ALA A 1056 22.17 -33.68 -37.57
C ALA A 1056 21.71 -33.80 -39.02
N LYS A 1057 22.63 -33.80 -40.00
CA LYS A 1057 22.30 -34.00 -41.42
C LYS A 1057 21.73 -35.41 -41.69
N GLU A 1058 22.25 -36.42 -41.01
CA GLU A 1058 21.72 -37.79 -41.10
C GLU A 1058 20.25 -37.86 -40.64
N LEU A 1059 19.93 -37.21 -39.52
CA LEU A 1059 18.55 -37.08 -39.04
C LEU A 1059 17.69 -36.25 -40.00
N GLU A 1060 18.18 -35.12 -40.51
CA GLU A 1060 17.44 -34.27 -41.44
C GLU A 1060 17.05 -35.01 -42.73
N ASN A 1061 17.98 -35.76 -43.32
CA ASN A 1061 17.72 -36.59 -44.51
C ASN A 1061 16.67 -37.66 -44.21
N PHE A 1062 16.74 -38.28 -43.02
CA PHE A 1062 15.75 -39.27 -42.59
C PHE A 1062 14.35 -38.65 -42.40
N LEU A 1063 14.27 -37.44 -41.83
CA LEU A 1063 13.00 -36.72 -41.68
C LEU A 1063 12.36 -36.36 -43.02
N GLN A 1064 13.15 -35.95 -44.01
CA GLN A 1064 12.65 -35.67 -45.36
C GLN A 1064 12.07 -36.93 -46.01
N HIS A 1065 12.71 -38.08 -45.82
CA HIS A 1065 12.20 -39.37 -46.28
C HIS A 1065 10.83 -39.71 -45.65
N VAL A 1066 10.73 -39.60 -44.32
CA VAL A 1066 9.49 -39.92 -43.57
C VAL A 1066 8.35 -38.95 -43.90
N ASN A 1067 8.61 -37.65 -44.03
CA ASN A 1067 7.61 -36.67 -44.43
C ASN A 1067 7.14 -36.88 -45.89
N GLY A 1068 8.04 -37.31 -46.77
CA GLY A 1068 7.71 -37.75 -48.13
C GLY A 1068 6.74 -38.94 -48.14
N MET A 1069 6.83 -39.85 -47.17
CA MET A 1069 5.85 -40.93 -46.98
C MET A 1069 4.51 -40.42 -46.43
N LEU A 1070 4.53 -39.61 -45.37
CA LEU A 1070 3.31 -39.08 -44.73
C LEU A 1070 2.46 -38.22 -45.69
N SER A 1071 3.12 -37.45 -46.57
CA SER A 1071 2.45 -36.59 -47.55
C SER A 1071 1.69 -37.36 -48.64
N LYS A 1072 2.04 -38.63 -48.89
CA LYS A 1072 1.36 -39.49 -49.86
C LYS A 1072 0.10 -40.18 -49.31
N GLU A 1073 -0.13 -40.15 -48.00
CA GLU A 1073 -1.24 -40.89 -47.35
C GLU A 1073 -2.42 -40.01 -46.87
N MET A 1074 -2.35 -38.68 -46.95
CA MET A 1074 -3.44 -37.78 -46.49
C MET A 1074 -4.04 -36.90 -47.61
N PRO A 1075 -5.34 -37.03 -47.96
CA PRO A 1075 -6.03 -36.09 -48.85
C PRO A 1075 -6.55 -34.84 -48.12
N SER A 1076 -6.49 -33.70 -48.81
CA SER A 1076 -6.82 -32.34 -48.37
C SER A 1076 -8.28 -32.12 -47.97
N THR A 1077 -8.55 -31.46 -46.82
CA THR A 1077 -9.87 -30.88 -46.53
C THR A 1077 -9.86 -29.60 -45.68
N VAL A 1078 -10.64 -28.64 -46.19
CA VAL A 1078 -11.36 -27.50 -45.57
C VAL A 1078 -10.60 -26.20 -45.26
N ALA A 1079 -10.75 -25.26 -46.18
CA ALA A 1079 -10.67 -23.82 -45.99
C ALA A 1079 -11.95 -23.28 -45.31
N LEU A 1080 -11.80 -22.32 -44.39
CA LEU A 1080 -12.89 -21.50 -43.86
C LEU A 1080 -12.60 -20.03 -44.18
N GLU A 1081 -13.60 -19.39 -44.77
CA GLU A 1081 -13.63 -18.03 -45.34
C GLU A 1081 -13.62 -16.93 -44.26
N PRO A 1082 -12.96 -15.78 -44.48
CA PRO A 1082 -13.22 -14.54 -43.77
C PRO A 1082 -14.23 -13.65 -44.51
N GLU A 1083 -15.25 -13.21 -43.77
CA GLU A 1083 -16.26 -12.23 -44.20
C GLU A 1083 -15.68 -10.87 -44.60
N GLU A 1084 -16.43 -10.23 -45.51
CA GLU A 1084 -16.15 -9.08 -46.35
C GLU A 1084 -15.87 -7.77 -45.59
N ILE A 1085 -14.78 -7.10 -45.96
CA ILE A 1085 -14.60 -5.65 -45.76
C ILE A 1085 -14.31 -5.06 -47.14
N GLU A 1086 -15.19 -4.14 -47.53
CA GLU A 1086 -15.22 -3.45 -48.83
C GLU A 1086 -13.86 -2.93 -49.28
N ASP A 1087 -13.59 -3.25 -50.54
CA ASP A 1087 -12.38 -2.96 -51.29
C ASP A 1087 -12.56 -1.65 -52.08
N ASP A 1088 -12.03 -0.54 -51.56
CA ASP A 1088 -11.81 0.69 -52.34
C ASP A 1088 -10.36 0.68 -52.88
N HIS A 1089 -10.12 -0.18 -53.87
CA HIS A 1089 -8.98 -0.11 -54.76
C HIS A 1089 -9.33 0.71 -56.01
N ALA A 1090 -8.89 1.97 -56.05
CA ALA A 1090 -8.59 2.62 -57.33
C ALA A 1090 -7.48 3.67 -57.18
N THR A 1091 -6.52 3.59 -58.11
CA THR A 1091 -5.46 4.56 -58.44
C THR A 1091 -4.22 4.62 -57.54
N PHE A 1092 -3.34 3.64 -57.75
CA PHE A 1092 -1.90 3.85 -57.68
C PHE A 1092 -1.29 3.27 -58.97
N GLU A 1093 -1.03 4.13 -59.95
CA GLU A 1093 -0.06 3.86 -61.01
C GLU A 1093 1.13 4.79 -60.80
N GLU A 1094 2.29 4.14 -60.75
CA GLU A 1094 3.63 4.64 -61.07
C GLU A 1094 4.24 5.75 -60.20
N ILE A 1095 5.29 5.37 -59.45
CA ILE A 1095 6.69 5.67 -59.80
C ILE A 1095 7.59 5.05 -58.72
N GLN A 1096 8.40 4.07 -59.13
CA GLN A 1096 9.60 3.64 -58.41
C GLN A 1096 10.74 4.64 -58.59
N PRO A 1097 11.71 4.71 -57.65
CA PRO A 1097 12.76 5.71 -57.62
C PRO A 1097 14.00 5.29 -58.43
N GLN A 1098 14.54 6.19 -59.26
CA GLN A 1098 15.92 6.10 -59.76
C GLN A 1098 16.69 7.42 -59.57
N THR A 1099 17.61 7.36 -58.60
CA THR A 1099 18.97 7.92 -58.56
C THR A 1099 19.35 9.19 -59.36
N TYR A 1100 19.76 10.20 -58.58
CA TYR A 1100 20.73 11.28 -58.82
C TYR A 1100 21.43 11.40 -60.20
N ARG A 1101 21.37 12.61 -60.81
CA ARG A 1101 22.56 13.37 -61.25
C ARG A 1101 22.23 14.81 -61.71
N ASN A 1102 23.15 15.72 -61.37
CA ASN A 1102 23.23 17.14 -61.76
C ASN A 1102 23.09 17.39 -63.26
N LYS A 1103 22.40 18.48 -63.66
CA LYS A 1103 22.97 19.59 -64.48
C LYS A 1103 21.94 20.68 -64.82
N LYS A 1104 22.27 21.90 -64.38
CA LYS A 1104 22.20 23.21 -65.04
C LYS A 1104 21.14 23.52 -66.13
N CYS A 1105 20.51 24.66 -65.88
CA CYS A 1105 20.36 25.84 -66.76
C CYS A 1105 19.17 25.98 -67.72
N ARG A 1106 18.52 27.15 -67.55
CA ARG A 1106 17.85 28.02 -68.56
C ARG A 1106 16.53 27.47 -69.12
N LYS A 1107 15.53 28.27 -69.47
CA LYS A 1107 15.19 29.71 -69.39
C LYS A 1107 13.74 29.80 -69.88
N TYR A 1108 13.06 30.89 -69.49
CA TYR A 1108 11.93 31.52 -70.20
C TYR A 1108 10.56 30.85 -70.09
N ARG A 1109 9.59 31.54 -69.43
CA ARG A 1109 8.60 32.48 -70.02
C ARG A 1109 7.61 31.72 -70.92
N GLN A 1110 6.29 31.83 -70.77
CA GLN A 1110 5.50 33.04 -70.52
C GLN A 1110 4.02 32.64 -70.30
N ARG A 1111 3.30 33.47 -69.52
CA ARG A 1111 1.90 33.93 -69.68
C ARG A 1111 0.81 32.84 -69.79
N GLY A 1112 -0.12 32.80 -68.84
CA GLY A 1112 -1.31 33.68 -68.81
C GLY A 1112 -2.49 32.88 -69.39
N LYS A 1113 -3.75 32.96 -68.97
CA LYS A 1113 -4.57 33.88 -68.18
C LYS A 1113 -5.80 33.08 -67.71
N ARG A 1114 -6.37 33.49 -66.58
CA ARG A 1114 -7.82 33.60 -66.26
C ARG A 1114 -8.78 32.56 -66.87
N ARG A 1115 -9.47 31.82 -66.02
CA ARG A 1115 -10.81 32.20 -65.55
C ARG A 1115 -10.94 31.88 -64.07
#